data_AF-A0A2H5FLI1-F1
#
_entry.id   AF-A0A2H5FLI1-F1
#
_cell.length_a   1.000
_cell.length_b   1.000
_cell.length_c   1.000
_cell.angle_alpha   90.00
_cell.angle_beta   90.00
_cell.angle_gamma   90.00
#
_symmetry.space_group_name_H-M   'P 1'
#
loop_
_entity.id
_entity.type
_entity.pdbx_description
1 polymer ?
#
loop_
_entity_poly.entity_id
_entity_poly.type
_entity_poly.pdbx_seq_one_letter_code
_entity_poly.pdbx_strand_id
1 'polypeptide(L)'
;MKTKVEYGTGFTLTYEGVRFTEQGIQYSNKPLSKIIEHEDKIPSKTFRFCEDFNNVGALIMRFHFGQSQRSASLTQVVRSNYKDYAIDKVGKGDDQTDFFDVPKGVSNVIKDNLRLHQLSSYPLGEAKILNRLTQAVYERNSMICGEQGLFGTIHTAVWQPVLSLPGLLTKNNFVYVPCLPDISPIEYKEISEALKEGDFLLDEDKTKITVKDRTIDLNSLSDIKIQPQLEKGLTFQDNELLVTSKKFETEPAPLGWIVHLPSKRSLAQVDTEDLMKLIRLAEGKFHQLTPKQQKILMSGRLEDNERVRVIQNRQLNVMLSIFATLEKDFDFDPTPLMSNVLKQIAKATRKSIEETNVLDDFLTGIIQTAMIQHLVVTQEKSKRTELPVAFKLGFNAIENNAKALAYAFNMKDGNGMPVLHLDEEECFYQDKELPDLGIKGVLLAPSLTDSRHAAALLSTAILVAEQMILEQLLTSLFQKESNEEYVHALQSLLKRCQGKESQEAYENLCLLASKCKKSEDGIPLLGLQYEHCAELITALRSYIGTENLINLASKLGTEEYSTPEKILESMTIPVQTQLMHSLEQLHITCSELQSLPGVSAAKVGSGGAVLGTSLIIAKLFPDLAKSLRINESQAVTLPIKTDREIDKHFIAPKLSACPYLKAKQREYNAPCKNRNTFFMENKVKTTPTPDLSIKSEVEQKVSSSKQKSSSWCKFFIGATITTLGVGGAILALGLSS
;
A
#
# COMPACT_ATOMS: atom_id res chain seq x y z
N MET A 1 16.48 -10.62 -36.62
CA MET A 1 17.18 -11.07 -35.40
C MET A 1 16.15 -11.82 -34.55
N LYS A 2 16.35 -13.13 -34.27
CA LYS A 2 15.44 -13.95 -33.47
C LYS A 2 15.67 -13.64 -31.99
N THR A 3 14.72 -13.02 -31.32
CA THR A 3 14.80 -12.71 -29.89
C THR A 3 14.55 -13.96 -29.07
N LYS A 4 15.64 -14.52 -28.51
CA LYS A 4 15.58 -15.38 -27.32
C LYS A 4 15.05 -14.51 -26.18
N VAL A 5 13.93 -14.91 -25.59
CA VAL A 5 13.43 -14.37 -24.33
C VAL A 5 14.35 -14.90 -23.23
N GLU A 6 15.27 -14.07 -22.75
CA GLU A 6 16.00 -14.36 -21.51
C GLU A 6 15.07 -14.11 -20.33
N TYR A 7 14.83 -15.15 -19.53
CA TYR A 7 14.17 -15.04 -18.23
C TYR A 7 15.03 -14.11 -17.34
N GLY A 8 14.62 -12.85 -17.21
CA GLY A 8 15.39 -11.85 -16.46
C GLY A 8 14.92 -10.39 -16.56
N THR A 9 13.99 -10.05 -17.46
CA THR A 9 13.35 -8.72 -17.52
C THR A 9 11.83 -8.86 -17.47
N GLY A 10 11.22 -8.77 -16.28
CA GLY A 10 9.77 -8.85 -16.13
C GLY A 10 8.99 -7.76 -16.86
N PHE A 11 7.68 -7.93 -16.96
CA PHE A 11 6.78 -7.00 -17.65
C PHE A 11 6.63 -5.69 -16.85
N THR A 12 7.18 -4.61 -17.38
CA THR A 12 7.08 -3.26 -16.80
C THR A 12 5.66 -2.75 -16.94
N LEU A 13 5.05 -2.37 -15.83
CA LEU A 13 3.72 -1.80 -15.80
C LEU A 13 3.76 -0.34 -16.26
N THR A 14 2.87 0.03 -17.15
CA THR A 14 2.66 1.37 -17.71
C THR A 14 1.16 1.63 -17.89
N TYR A 15 0.72 2.83 -17.56
CA TYR A 15 -0.64 3.30 -17.83
C TYR A 15 -0.64 4.18 -19.09
N GLU A 16 -1.52 3.85 -20.04
CA GLU A 16 -1.47 4.34 -21.41
C GLU A 16 -2.71 5.19 -21.77
N GLY A 17 -3.43 5.68 -20.77
CA GLY A 17 -4.56 6.59 -20.97
C GLY A 17 -5.89 5.90 -21.25
N VAL A 18 -6.12 4.69 -20.72
CA VAL A 18 -7.39 3.96 -20.92
C VAL A 18 -8.46 4.35 -19.89
N ARG A 19 -9.72 4.39 -20.32
CA ARG A 19 -10.89 4.53 -19.42
C ARG A 19 -11.55 3.18 -19.19
N PHE A 20 -11.90 2.88 -17.95
CA PHE A 20 -12.69 1.73 -17.55
C PHE A 20 -14.14 2.16 -17.38
N THR A 21 -15.04 1.56 -18.17
CA THR A 21 -16.47 1.84 -18.14
C THR A 21 -17.26 0.57 -17.86
N GLU A 22 -18.54 0.71 -17.50
CA GLU A 22 -19.43 -0.44 -17.33
C GLU A 22 -19.63 -1.22 -18.65
N GLN A 23 -19.43 -0.55 -19.80
CA GLN A 23 -19.51 -1.16 -21.12
C GLN A 23 -18.22 -1.87 -21.52
N GLY A 24 -17.07 -1.51 -20.93
CA GLY A 24 -15.75 -2.08 -21.22
C GLY A 24 -14.63 -1.04 -21.18
N ILE A 25 -13.50 -1.37 -21.79
CA ILE A 25 -12.34 -0.49 -21.85
C ILE A 25 -12.48 0.44 -23.06
N GLN A 26 -12.19 1.71 -22.86
CA GLN A 26 -12.10 2.72 -23.91
C GLN A 26 -10.66 3.22 -23.97
N TYR A 27 -9.96 2.93 -25.05
CA TYR A 27 -8.59 3.39 -25.27
C TYR A 27 -8.57 4.87 -25.69
N SER A 28 -7.51 5.60 -25.31
CA SER A 28 -7.29 6.94 -25.83
C SER A 28 -6.92 6.90 -27.31
N ASN A 29 -7.12 8.03 -28.01
CA ASN A 29 -6.67 8.19 -29.39
C ASN A 29 -5.13 8.34 -29.53
N LYS A 30 -4.38 8.38 -28.41
CA LYS A 30 -2.92 8.57 -28.35
C LYS A 30 -2.28 7.66 -27.27
N PRO A 31 -2.31 6.32 -27.44
CA PRO A 31 -1.69 5.40 -26.49
C PRO A 31 -0.17 5.59 -26.42
N LEU A 32 0.44 5.35 -25.25
CA LEU A 32 1.90 5.33 -25.09
C LEU A 32 2.55 4.16 -25.84
N SER A 33 1.89 3.01 -25.82
CA SER A 33 2.32 1.85 -26.56
C SER A 33 2.20 2.12 -28.06
N LYS A 34 3.18 1.61 -28.81
CA LYS A 34 3.11 1.39 -30.26
C LYS A 34 2.06 0.34 -30.69
N ILE A 35 0.91 0.28 -30.03
CA ILE A 35 -0.30 -0.32 -30.61
C ILE A 35 -0.85 0.83 -31.48
N ILE A 36 -0.38 1.05 -32.69
CA ILE A 36 -0.63 0.24 -33.88
C ILE A 36 0.58 0.39 -34.83
N GLU A 37 1.67 -0.33 -34.58
CA GLU A 37 2.59 -0.76 -35.64
C GLU A 37 2.86 -2.27 -35.48
N HIS A 38 1.81 -3.04 -35.24
CA HIS A 38 1.83 -4.41 -35.74
C HIS A 38 1.50 -4.33 -37.22
N GLU A 39 2.54 -4.24 -38.04
CA GLU A 39 2.46 -4.56 -39.47
C GLU A 39 1.63 -5.85 -39.63
N ASP A 40 0.37 -5.70 -40.05
CA ASP A 40 -0.56 -6.72 -40.53
C ASP A 40 -0.88 -7.94 -39.63
N LYS A 41 -0.74 -7.88 -38.29
CA LYS A 41 -1.08 -9.02 -37.40
C LYS A 41 -2.02 -8.65 -36.25
N ILE A 42 -3.09 -9.45 -36.12
CA ILE A 42 -4.00 -9.42 -34.96
C ILE A 42 -3.18 -9.77 -33.69
N PRO A 43 -3.17 -8.93 -32.64
CA PRO A 43 -2.44 -9.22 -31.41
C PRO A 43 -3.00 -10.47 -30.72
N SER A 44 -2.13 -11.24 -30.05
CA SER A 44 -2.50 -12.47 -29.36
C SER A 44 -3.47 -12.21 -28.20
N LYS A 45 -4.28 -13.21 -27.85
CA LYS A 45 -5.27 -13.12 -26.76
C LYS A 45 -4.57 -12.88 -25.42
N THR A 46 -3.41 -13.52 -25.19
CA THR A 46 -2.57 -13.29 -24.00
C THR A 46 -2.05 -11.87 -23.96
N PHE A 47 -1.62 -11.31 -25.09
CA PHE A 47 -1.11 -9.94 -25.13
C PHE A 47 -2.20 -8.93 -24.74
N ARG A 48 -3.42 -9.08 -25.27
CA ARG A 48 -4.57 -8.24 -24.86
C ARG A 48 -4.87 -8.33 -23.37
N PHE A 49 -4.86 -9.54 -22.80
CA PHE A 49 -5.00 -9.71 -21.35
C PHE A 49 -3.91 -8.94 -20.59
N CYS A 50 -2.66 -9.03 -21.06
CA CYS A 50 -1.53 -8.35 -20.44
C CYS A 50 -1.66 -6.82 -20.54
N GLU A 51 -2.16 -6.27 -21.64
CA GLU A 51 -2.38 -4.81 -21.78
C GLU A 51 -3.48 -4.28 -20.85
N ASP A 52 -4.56 -5.03 -20.70
CA ASP A 52 -5.65 -4.69 -19.79
C ASP A 52 -5.17 -4.74 -18.33
N PHE A 53 -4.44 -5.79 -17.98
CA PHE A 53 -3.81 -5.92 -16.67
C PHE A 53 -2.76 -4.82 -16.46
N ASN A 54 -1.98 -4.51 -17.50
CA ASN A 54 -0.92 -3.51 -17.47
C ASN A 54 -1.47 -2.20 -16.93
N ASN A 55 -2.44 -1.63 -17.64
CA ASN A 55 -3.02 -0.33 -17.33
C ASN A 55 -3.56 -0.25 -15.90
N VAL A 56 -4.37 -1.21 -15.47
CA VAL A 56 -4.96 -1.19 -14.13
C VAL A 56 -3.92 -1.49 -13.03
N GLY A 57 -3.02 -2.44 -13.27
CA GLY A 57 -1.96 -2.82 -12.33
C GLY A 57 -1.01 -1.67 -12.05
N ALA A 58 -0.70 -0.90 -13.09
CA ALA A 58 0.15 0.27 -13.03
C ALA A 58 -0.48 1.36 -12.11
N LEU A 59 -1.78 1.64 -12.28
CA LEU A 59 -2.54 2.58 -11.44
C LEU A 59 -2.57 2.16 -9.95
N ILE A 60 -2.88 0.89 -9.70
CA ILE A 60 -2.97 0.30 -8.34
C ILE A 60 -1.66 0.45 -7.60
N MET A 61 -0.55 0.07 -8.26
CA MET A 61 0.77 0.03 -7.66
C MET A 61 1.22 1.44 -7.22
N ARG A 62 1.04 2.44 -8.08
CA ARG A 62 1.46 3.81 -7.76
C ARG A 62 0.53 4.51 -6.79
N PHE A 63 -0.75 4.16 -6.79
CA PHE A 63 -1.68 4.64 -5.76
C PHE A 63 -1.22 4.19 -4.38
N HIS A 64 -0.88 2.89 -4.25
CA HIS A 64 -0.35 2.33 -3.02
C HIS A 64 0.98 2.98 -2.60
N PHE A 65 1.89 3.24 -3.53
CA PHE A 65 3.17 3.89 -3.21
C PHE A 65 2.99 5.33 -2.71
N GLY A 66 2.08 6.11 -3.29
CA GLY A 66 1.76 7.46 -2.80
C GLY A 66 1.22 7.44 -1.37
N GLN A 67 0.23 6.58 -1.11
CA GLN A 67 -0.33 6.37 0.24
C GLN A 67 0.73 5.92 1.24
N SER A 68 1.62 5.02 0.82
CA SER A 68 2.68 4.47 1.67
C SER A 68 3.76 5.48 1.98
N GLN A 69 4.21 6.26 0.99
CA GLN A 69 5.16 7.36 1.20
C GLN A 69 4.62 8.35 2.20
N ARG A 70 3.39 8.85 2.00
CA ARG A 70 2.75 9.80 2.91
C ARG A 70 2.69 9.27 4.33
N SER A 71 2.14 8.06 4.50
CA SER A 71 1.90 7.53 5.83
C SER A 71 3.18 7.10 6.55
N ALA A 72 4.20 6.62 5.83
CA ALA A 72 5.50 6.29 6.41
C ALA A 72 6.27 7.55 6.81
N SER A 73 6.21 8.60 5.98
CA SER A 73 6.84 9.90 6.27
C SER A 73 6.26 10.53 7.53
N LEU A 74 4.93 10.53 7.68
CA LEU A 74 4.27 11.01 8.91
C LEU A 74 4.59 10.13 10.13
N THR A 75 4.68 8.81 9.96
CA THR A 75 5.08 7.90 11.05
C THR A 75 6.48 8.21 11.56
N GLN A 76 7.43 8.51 10.66
CA GLN A 76 8.82 8.85 11.02
C GLN A 76 8.95 10.14 11.82
N VAL A 77 8.01 11.07 11.65
CA VAL A 77 7.98 12.33 12.38
C VAL A 77 7.55 12.13 13.83
N VAL A 78 6.76 11.10 14.13
CA VAL A 78 6.21 10.90 15.48
C VAL A 78 6.72 9.64 16.19
N ARG A 79 7.45 8.75 15.50
CA ARG A 79 8.07 7.54 16.05
C ARG A 79 9.58 7.54 15.76
N SER A 80 10.39 7.39 16.81
CA SER A 80 11.85 7.46 16.72
C SER A 80 12.49 6.35 15.88
N ASN A 81 11.86 5.18 15.80
CA ASN A 81 12.30 4.06 14.96
C ASN A 81 11.14 3.55 14.11
N TYR A 82 11.14 3.90 12.83
CA TYR A 82 10.10 3.45 11.90
C TYR A 82 10.04 1.92 11.79
N LYS A 83 11.16 1.20 11.93
CA LYS A 83 11.17 -0.28 11.80
C LYS A 83 10.28 -0.97 12.82
N ASP A 84 10.07 -0.37 13.98
CA ASP A 84 9.20 -0.90 15.02
C ASP A 84 7.72 -0.70 14.68
N TYR A 85 7.42 0.37 13.93
CA TYR A 85 6.09 0.80 13.50
C TYR A 85 5.97 0.81 11.97
N ALA A 86 6.63 -0.13 11.30
CA ALA A 86 6.70 -0.12 9.85
C ALA A 86 5.33 -0.44 9.25
N ILE A 87 4.84 0.45 8.39
CA ILE A 87 3.51 0.36 7.77
C ILE A 87 3.39 -0.81 6.80
N ASP A 88 4.54 -1.31 6.32
CA ASP A 88 4.68 -2.45 5.42
C ASP A 88 4.92 -3.79 6.13
N LYS A 89 4.83 -3.80 7.47
CA LYS A 89 4.77 -5.06 8.21
C LYS A 89 3.55 -5.86 7.77
N VAL A 90 3.72 -7.17 7.72
CA VAL A 90 2.64 -8.10 7.38
C VAL A 90 1.52 -7.93 8.40
N GLY A 91 0.40 -7.33 7.96
CA GLY A 91 -0.81 -7.26 8.76
C GLY A 91 -1.37 -8.65 9.02
N LYS A 92 -2.04 -8.83 10.17
CA LYS A 92 -2.71 -10.09 10.52
C LYS A 92 -4.03 -10.32 9.77
N GLY A 93 -4.35 -9.49 8.78
CA GLY A 93 -5.67 -9.48 8.13
C GLY A 93 -6.68 -8.56 8.81
N ASP A 94 -6.51 -8.27 10.11
CA ASP A 94 -7.42 -7.46 10.93
C ASP A 94 -6.98 -6.00 11.11
N ASP A 95 -7.92 -5.12 11.45
CA ASP A 95 -7.72 -3.70 11.79
C ASP A 95 -6.52 -3.46 12.75
N GLN A 96 -5.46 -2.79 12.27
CA GLN A 96 -4.28 -2.40 13.06
C GLN A 96 -4.53 -1.11 13.87
N THR A 97 -5.49 -1.18 14.79
CA THR A 97 -5.83 -0.06 15.68
C THR A 97 -4.71 0.27 16.68
N ASP A 98 -3.84 -0.70 16.98
CA ASP A 98 -2.69 -0.60 17.88
C ASP A 98 -1.56 0.29 17.32
N PHE A 99 -1.60 0.61 16.02
CA PHE A 99 -0.60 1.46 15.38
C PHE A 99 -0.50 2.87 15.99
N PHE A 100 -1.64 3.41 16.45
CA PHE A 100 -1.73 4.71 17.09
C PHE A 100 -1.66 4.65 18.62
N ASP A 101 -1.35 3.48 19.19
CA ASP A 101 -1.27 3.33 20.64
C ASP A 101 -0.26 4.30 21.24
N VAL A 102 -0.72 4.98 22.28
CA VAL A 102 0.07 5.92 23.07
C VAL A 102 0.79 5.14 24.17
N PRO A 103 2.13 5.08 24.16
CA PRO A 103 2.86 4.38 25.21
C PRO A 103 2.60 5.02 26.58
N LYS A 104 2.53 4.20 27.64
CA LYS A 104 2.34 4.72 29.00
C LYS A 104 3.58 5.50 29.46
N GLY A 105 3.38 6.63 30.12
CA GLY A 105 4.45 7.42 30.74
C GLY A 105 5.18 8.38 29.80
N VAL A 106 4.73 8.58 28.56
CA VAL A 106 5.27 9.61 27.65
C VAL A 106 4.72 11.00 27.98
N SER A 107 5.48 12.05 27.67
CA SER A 107 5.04 13.44 27.85
C SER A 107 3.78 13.77 27.05
N ASN A 108 3.05 14.81 27.48
CA ASN A 108 1.85 15.26 26.77
C ASN A 108 2.15 15.71 25.33
N VAL A 109 3.33 16.29 25.09
CA VAL A 109 3.79 16.65 23.74
C VAL A 109 3.82 15.45 22.79
N ILE A 110 4.35 14.31 23.25
CA ILE A 110 4.37 13.09 22.44
C ILE A 110 2.96 12.54 22.22
N LYS A 111 2.06 12.67 23.20
CA LYS A 111 0.65 12.29 23.01
C LYS A 111 -0.02 13.16 21.94
N ASP A 112 0.23 14.46 21.96
CA ASP A 112 -0.28 15.39 20.96
C ASP A 112 0.26 15.06 19.57
N ASN A 113 1.56 14.75 19.45
CA ASN A 113 2.18 14.32 18.18
C ASN A 113 1.50 13.07 17.62
N LEU A 114 1.29 12.06 18.47
CA LEU A 114 0.60 10.82 18.08
C LEU A 114 -0.87 11.08 17.70
N ARG A 115 -1.55 12.00 18.40
CA ARG A 115 -2.92 12.40 18.07
C ARG A 115 -3.00 13.10 16.71
N LEU A 116 -2.10 14.04 16.42
CA LEU A 116 -2.01 14.68 15.09
C LEU A 116 -1.72 13.65 13.98
N HIS A 117 -0.86 12.65 14.26
CA HIS A 117 -0.62 11.55 13.33
C HIS A 117 -1.87 10.69 13.09
N GLN A 118 -2.66 10.42 14.13
CA GLN A 118 -3.93 9.71 14.00
C GLN A 118 -4.93 10.51 13.16
N LEU A 119 -5.09 11.82 13.44
CA LEU A 119 -6.00 12.71 12.70
C LEU A 119 -5.59 12.86 11.23
N SER A 120 -4.30 13.05 10.96
CA SER A 120 -3.77 13.08 9.58
C SER A 120 -3.94 11.76 8.83
N SER A 121 -4.14 10.63 9.52
CA SER A 121 -4.36 9.34 8.87
C SER A 121 -5.82 9.10 8.48
N TYR A 122 -6.76 9.95 8.89
CA TYR A 122 -8.19 9.77 8.60
C TYR A 122 -8.51 9.52 7.11
N PRO A 123 -8.01 10.32 6.14
CA PRO A 123 -8.31 10.10 4.72
C PRO A 123 -7.79 8.76 4.19
N LEU A 124 -6.74 8.19 4.81
CA LEU A 124 -6.24 6.87 4.46
C LEU A 124 -7.22 5.77 4.91
N GLY A 125 -7.83 5.93 6.10
CA GLY A 125 -8.74 4.99 6.75
C GLY A 125 -8.44 4.82 8.26
N GLU A 126 -9.47 4.47 9.05
CA GLU A 126 -9.42 4.41 10.53
C GLU A 126 -8.53 3.28 11.09
N ALA A 127 -8.36 2.19 10.32
CA ALA A 127 -7.59 1.02 10.69
C ALA A 127 -6.48 0.77 9.66
N LYS A 128 -5.29 1.30 9.91
CA LYS A 128 -4.26 1.40 8.88
C LYS A 128 -3.59 0.05 8.62
N ILE A 129 -3.82 -0.60 7.48
CA ILE A 129 -2.93 -1.67 7.00
C ILE A 129 -2.49 -1.39 5.57
N LEU A 130 -1.21 -1.12 5.36
CA LEU A 130 -0.61 -1.09 4.03
C LEU A 130 -0.01 -2.49 3.77
N ASN A 131 -0.92 -3.45 3.56
CA ASN A 131 -0.60 -4.83 3.20
C ASN A 131 0.30 -4.85 1.96
N ARG A 132 1.18 -5.85 1.86
CA ARG A 132 1.95 -6.08 0.62
C ARG A 132 0.98 -6.37 -0.54
N LEU A 133 1.32 -5.89 -1.74
CA LEU A 133 0.72 -6.24 -3.06
C LEU A 133 0.65 -7.77 -3.35
N THR A 134 1.17 -8.57 -2.43
CA THR A 134 1.42 -10.00 -2.56
C THR A 134 0.27 -10.87 -2.06
N GLN A 135 -0.84 -10.30 -1.57
CA GLN A 135 -2.01 -11.07 -1.12
C GLN A 135 -3.32 -10.44 -1.57
N ALA A 136 -4.32 -11.29 -1.83
CA ALA A 136 -5.70 -10.87 -1.97
C ALA A 136 -6.25 -10.40 -0.62
N VAL A 137 -6.97 -9.27 -0.62
CA VAL A 137 -7.62 -8.69 0.56
C VAL A 137 -8.98 -9.37 0.73
N TYR A 138 -9.06 -10.41 1.58
CA TYR A 138 -10.29 -11.19 1.78
C TYR A 138 -11.15 -10.74 2.94
N GLU A 139 -10.51 -10.32 4.02
CA GLU A 139 -11.20 -9.75 5.15
C GLU A 139 -11.45 -8.29 4.81
N ARG A 140 -12.69 -8.01 4.38
CA ARG A 140 -13.21 -6.65 4.45
C ARG A 140 -13.30 -6.32 5.93
N ASN A 141 -12.24 -5.74 6.46
CA ASN A 141 -12.28 -5.09 7.75
C ASN A 141 -13.53 -4.20 7.80
N SER A 142 -14.29 -4.34 8.88
CA SER A 142 -15.51 -3.55 9.10
C SER A 142 -15.26 -2.04 9.14
N MET A 143 -14.00 -1.62 9.29
CA MET A 143 -13.55 -0.23 9.40
C MET A 143 -12.72 0.29 8.22
N ILE A 144 -12.60 -0.43 7.09
CA ILE A 144 -11.94 0.14 5.89
C ILE A 144 -12.86 1.20 5.27
N CYS A 145 -12.68 2.43 5.72
CA CYS A 145 -13.16 3.67 5.11
C CYS A 145 -11.96 4.41 4.46
N GLY A 146 -12.21 5.50 3.73
CA GLY A 146 -11.14 6.30 3.13
C GLY A 146 -10.52 5.72 1.84
N GLU A 147 -9.34 6.22 1.50
CA GLU A 147 -8.62 5.83 0.28
C GLU A 147 -8.27 4.33 0.22
N GLN A 148 -8.14 3.65 1.36
CA GLN A 148 -7.95 2.19 1.38
C GLN A 148 -9.17 1.42 0.87
N GLY A 149 -10.39 1.95 1.04
CA GLY A 149 -11.60 1.35 0.47
C GLY A 149 -11.60 1.42 -1.07
N LEU A 150 -11.21 2.58 -1.61
CA LEU A 150 -11.03 2.76 -3.05
C LEU A 150 -9.91 1.87 -3.57
N PHE A 151 -8.76 1.84 -2.89
CA PHE A 151 -7.63 0.97 -3.24
C PHE A 151 -8.05 -0.50 -3.25
N GLY A 152 -8.73 -0.99 -2.20
CA GLY A 152 -9.19 -2.38 -2.13
C GLY A 152 -10.16 -2.76 -3.25
N THR A 153 -11.04 -1.82 -3.63
CA THR A 153 -11.94 -1.98 -4.78
C THR A 153 -11.17 -2.17 -6.08
N ILE A 154 -10.21 -1.28 -6.37
CA ILE A 154 -9.43 -1.34 -7.60
C ILE A 154 -8.44 -2.52 -7.59
N HIS A 155 -7.79 -2.79 -6.45
CA HIS A 155 -6.83 -3.88 -6.25
C HIS A 155 -7.43 -5.27 -6.47
N THR A 156 -8.76 -5.41 -6.41
CA THR A 156 -9.45 -6.65 -6.82
C THR A 156 -9.05 -7.10 -8.23
N ALA A 157 -8.67 -6.17 -9.12
CA ALA A 157 -8.18 -6.47 -10.48
C ALA A 157 -6.95 -7.37 -10.51
N VAL A 158 -6.11 -7.36 -9.46
CA VAL A 158 -4.88 -8.13 -9.40
C VAL A 158 -5.16 -9.62 -9.17
N TRP A 159 -6.15 -9.93 -8.34
CA TRP A 159 -6.36 -11.30 -7.84
C TRP A 159 -7.60 -11.99 -8.41
N GLN A 160 -8.62 -11.22 -8.80
CA GLN A 160 -9.83 -11.76 -9.37
C GLN A 160 -9.61 -12.57 -10.68
N PRO A 161 -8.67 -12.21 -11.57
CA PRO A 161 -8.32 -13.05 -12.71
C PRO A 161 -7.84 -14.44 -12.29
N VAL A 162 -6.98 -14.51 -11.27
CA VAL A 162 -6.45 -15.77 -10.73
C VAL A 162 -7.55 -16.58 -10.04
N LEU A 163 -8.46 -15.93 -9.32
CA LEU A 163 -9.61 -16.61 -8.69
C LEU A 163 -10.63 -17.14 -9.68
N SER A 164 -10.75 -16.50 -10.83
CA SER A 164 -11.68 -16.91 -11.88
C SER A 164 -11.07 -17.96 -12.82
N LEU A 165 -9.74 -18.10 -12.81
CA LEU A 165 -8.99 -18.99 -13.69
C LEU A 165 -9.42 -20.47 -13.58
N PRO A 166 -9.59 -21.09 -12.39
CA PRO A 166 -10.04 -22.48 -12.28
C PRO A 166 -11.38 -22.74 -12.98
N GLY A 167 -12.32 -21.81 -12.84
CA GLY A 167 -13.63 -21.88 -13.48
C GLY A 167 -13.55 -21.73 -14.99
N LEU A 168 -12.69 -20.82 -15.49
CA LEU A 168 -12.49 -20.65 -16.93
C LEU A 168 -11.79 -21.86 -17.57
N LEU A 169 -10.78 -22.42 -16.90
CA LEU A 169 -10.11 -23.65 -17.34
C LEU A 169 -11.09 -24.83 -17.41
N THR A 170 -11.92 -25.01 -16.38
CA THR A 170 -12.95 -26.06 -16.35
C THR A 170 -13.94 -25.90 -17.53
N LYS A 171 -14.39 -24.67 -17.82
CA LYS A 171 -15.26 -24.37 -18.97
C LYS A 171 -14.61 -24.67 -20.33
N ASN A 172 -13.28 -24.60 -20.40
CA ASN A 172 -12.49 -24.95 -21.57
C ASN A 172 -11.99 -26.41 -21.52
N ASN A 173 -12.69 -27.30 -20.79
CA ASN A 173 -12.42 -28.74 -20.73
C ASN A 173 -11.02 -29.12 -20.17
N PHE A 174 -10.42 -28.26 -19.35
CA PHE A 174 -9.29 -28.66 -18.52
C PHE A 174 -9.81 -29.33 -17.23
N VAL A 175 -9.19 -30.45 -16.88
CA VAL A 175 -9.51 -31.22 -15.66
C VAL A 175 -8.26 -31.46 -14.84
N TYR A 176 -8.44 -31.60 -13.53
CA TYR A 176 -7.37 -32.01 -12.63
C TYR A 176 -7.39 -33.53 -12.47
N VAL A 177 -6.23 -34.16 -12.69
CA VAL A 177 -5.96 -35.57 -12.45
C VAL A 177 -5.18 -35.66 -11.13
N PRO A 178 -5.80 -36.09 -10.02
CA PRO A 178 -5.13 -36.22 -8.73
C PRO A 178 -3.97 -37.22 -8.80
N CYS A 179 -2.89 -36.92 -8.07
CA CYS A 179 -1.90 -37.96 -7.74
C CYS A 179 -2.53 -38.90 -6.70
N LEU A 180 -2.39 -40.21 -6.88
CA LEU A 180 -2.81 -41.18 -5.88
C LEU A 180 -1.76 -41.21 -4.73
N PRO A 181 -2.17 -41.34 -3.46
CA PRO A 181 -1.24 -41.32 -2.32
C PRO A 181 -0.15 -42.41 -2.34
N ASP A 182 -0.42 -43.55 -3.00
CA ASP A 182 0.44 -44.72 -3.07
C ASP A 182 1.43 -44.70 -4.26
N ILE A 183 1.41 -43.67 -5.10
CA ILE A 183 2.29 -43.58 -6.28
C ILE A 183 3.76 -43.33 -5.88
N SER A 184 4.65 -44.13 -6.46
CA SER A 184 6.11 -43.94 -6.31
C SER A 184 6.65 -42.83 -7.24
N PRO A 185 7.84 -42.25 -6.97
CA PRO A 185 8.45 -41.24 -7.86
C PRO A 185 8.67 -41.73 -9.30
N ILE A 186 8.95 -43.02 -9.49
CA ILE A 186 9.15 -43.63 -10.82
C ILE A 186 7.81 -43.70 -11.55
N GLU A 187 6.78 -44.26 -10.89
CA GLU A 187 5.43 -44.37 -11.44
C GLU A 187 4.83 -42.99 -11.75
N TYR A 188 5.09 -41.98 -10.91
CA TYR A 188 4.70 -40.59 -11.17
C TYR A 188 5.30 -40.08 -12.49
N LYS A 189 6.58 -40.37 -12.75
CA LYS A 189 7.25 -39.96 -13.98
C LYS A 189 6.67 -40.66 -15.20
N GLU A 190 6.41 -41.96 -15.11
CA GLU A 190 5.80 -42.75 -16.20
C GLU A 190 4.39 -42.29 -16.53
N ILE A 191 3.56 -42.00 -15.53
CA ILE A 191 2.22 -41.42 -15.71
C ILE A 191 2.33 -40.02 -16.33
N SER A 192 3.26 -39.19 -15.86
CA SER A 192 3.50 -37.85 -16.42
C SER A 192 3.85 -37.89 -17.91
N GLU A 193 4.71 -38.82 -18.32
CA GLU A 193 5.11 -39.01 -19.72
C GLU A 193 3.91 -39.47 -20.57
N ALA A 194 3.15 -40.46 -20.10
CA ALA A 194 1.96 -40.94 -20.80
C ALA A 194 0.88 -39.86 -20.97
N LEU A 195 0.60 -39.07 -19.93
CA LEU A 195 -0.36 -37.96 -19.99
C LEU A 195 0.07 -36.85 -20.95
N LYS A 196 1.39 -36.63 -21.09
CA LYS A 196 1.95 -35.64 -22.02
C LYS A 196 1.84 -36.10 -23.47
N GLU A 197 2.00 -37.41 -23.72
CA GLU A 197 1.88 -38.02 -25.05
C GLU A 197 0.42 -38.29 -25.46
N GLY A 198 -0.51 -38.24 -24.50
CA GLY A 198 -1.93 -38.49 -24.72
C GLY A 198 -2.32 -39.95 -24.64
N ASP A 199 -1.46 -40.77 -24.04
CA ASP A 199 -1.59 -42.21 -23.86
C ASP A 199 -2.48 -42.52 -22.65
N PHE A 200 -3.76 -42.16 -22.75
CA PHE A 200 -4.78 -42.48 -21.75
C PHE A 200 -6.16 -42.69 -22.38
N LEU A 201 -7.00 -43.44 -21.66
CA LEU A 201 -8.40 -43.69 -21.99
C LEU A 201 -9.30 -42.88 -21.05
N LEU A 202 -10.37 -42.33 -21.59
CA LEU A 202 -11.45 -41.70 -20.82
C LEU A 202 -12.61 -42.69 -20.72
N ASP A 203 -13.26 -42.72 -19.57
CA ASP A 203 -14.56 -43.39 -19.43
C ASP A 203 -15.66 -42.67 -20.24
N GLU A 204 -16.80 -43.35 -20.43
CA GLU A 204 -17.93 -42.82 -21.21
C GLU A 204 -18.45 -41.48 -20.67
N ASP A 205 -18.52 -41.35 -19.34
CA ASP A 205 -19.00 -40.16 -18.64
C ASP A 205 -17.92 -39.06 -18.48
N LYS A 206 -16.68 -39.30 -18.94
CA LYS A 206 -15.52 -38.41 -18.78
C LYS A 206 -15.28 -38.01 -17.31
N THR A 207 -15.53 -38.93 -16.39
CA THR A 207 -15.29 -38.77 -14.95
C THR A 207 -14.02 -39.45 -14.48
N LYS A 208 -13.41 -40.31 -15.30
CA LYS A 208 -12.19 -41.06 -14.96
C LYS A 208 -11.22 -41.11 -16.13
N ILE A 209 -9.94 -41.17 -15.81
CA ILE A 209 -8.90 -41.52 -16.78
C ILE A 209 -8.33 -42.89 -16.42
N THR A 210 -8.00 -43.70 -17.43
CA THR A 210 -7.14 -44.86 -17.26
C THR A 210 -5.85 -44.61 -18.00
N VAL A 211 -4.73 -44.57 -17.27
CA VAL A 211 -3.39 -44.32 -17.78
C VAL A 211 -2.47 -45.40 -17.23
N LYS A 212 -1.73 -46.07 -18.13
CA LYS A 212 -1.05 -47.34 -17.82
C LYS A 212 -2.07 -48.33 -17.22
N ASP A 213 -1.91 -48.68 -15.94
CA ASP A 213 -2.77 -49.63 -15.21
C ASP A 213 -3.55 -48.97 -14.06
N ARG A 214 -3.57 -47.63 -14.00
CA ARG A 214 -4.26 -46.89 -12.95
C ARG A 214 -5.50 -46.21 -13.51
N THR A 215 -6.65 -46.43 -12.86
CA THR A 215 -7.86 -45.65 -13.09
C THR A 215 -7.95 -44.56 -12.02
N ILE A 216 -7.99 -43.30 -12.45
CA ILE A 216 -7.95 -42.12 -11.59
C ILE A 216 -9.21 -41.30 -11.84
N ASP A 217 -9.91 -40.95 -10.76
CA ASP A 217 -11.09 -40.08 -10.83
C ASP A 217 -10.70 -38.61 -11.12
N LEU A 218 -11.44 -37.97 -12.01
CA LEU A 218 -11.23 -36.59 -12.42
C LEU A 218 -11.92 -35.59 -11.48
N ASN A 219 -11.20 -34.51 -11.19
CA ASN A 219 -11.72 -33.39 -10.41
C ASN A 219 -11.78 -32.11 -11.22
N SER A 220 -12.77 -31.27 -10.92
CA SER A 220 -12.72 -29.88 -11.37
C SER A 220 -11.59 -29.17 -10.63
N LEU A 221 -10.90 -28.27 -11.32
CA LEU A 221 -9.95 -27.33 -10.71
C LEU A 221 -10.60 -26.45 -9.64
N SER A 222 -11.94 -26.30 -9.64
CA SER A 222 -12.68 -25.53 -8.62
C SER A 222 -12.99 -26.33 -7.35
N ASP A 223 -12.79 -27.65 -7.37
CA ASP A 223 -13.11 -28.58 -6.28
C ASP A 223 -11.89 -29.01 -5.46
N ILE A 224 -10.70 -28.58 -5.86
CA ILE A 224 -9.45 -28.90 -5.16
C ILE A 224 -9.08 -27.83 -4.14
N LYS A 225 -8.27 -28.20 -3.16
CA LYS A 225 -7.67 -27.32 -2.17
C LYS A 225 -6.18 -27.61 -2.05
N ILE A 226 -5.37 -26.55 -2.14
CA ILE A 226 -3.90 -26.61 -2.23
C ILE A 226 -3.29 -26.20 -0.89
N GLN A 227 -2.28 -26.92 -0.42
CA GLN A 227 -1.61 -26.63 0.85
C GLN A 227 -0.09 -26.85 0.74
N PRO A 228 0.75 -25.89 1.12
CA PRO A 228 2.19 -26.12 1.23
C PRO A 228 2.48 -27.04 2.44
N GLN A 229 3.36 -28.02 2.25
CA GLN A 229 3.62 -29.04 3.26
C GLN A 229 4.21 -28.44 4.55
N LEU A 230 3.87 -29.06 5.67
CA LEU A 230 4.42 -28.74 7.00
C LEU A 230 5.54 -29.72 7.38
N GLU A 231 5.24 -31.02 7.31
CA GLU A 231 6.11 -32.12 7.71
C GLU A 231 6.83 -32.72 6.50
N LYS A 232 8.09 -33.15 6.70
CA LYS A 232 8.88 -33.78 5.63
C LYS A 232 8.35 -35.18 5.35
N GLY A 233 8.29 -35.56 4.07
CA GLY A 233 7.98 -36.92 3.62
C GLY A 233 6.53 -37.16 3.20
N LEU A 234 5.66 -36.13 3.25
CA LEU A 234 4.27 -36.23 2.77
C LEU A 234 4.14 -36.07 1.24
N THR A 235 5.16 -35.52 0.60
CA THR A 235 5.34 -35.58 -0.85
C THR A 235 6.80 -35.88 -1.17
N PHE A 236 7.01 -36.60 -2.27
CA PHE A 236 8.33 -36.84 -2.85
C PHE A 236 8.76 -35.75 -3.84
N GLN A 237 7.90 -34.76 -4.11
CA GLN A 237 8.15 -33.69 -5.08
C GLN A 237 8.84 -32.49 -4.44
N ASP A 238 9.81 -31.90 -5.14
CA ASP A 238 10.57 -30.73 -4.69
C ASP A 238 9.71 -29.47 -4.49
N ASN A 239 8.54 -29.40 -5.13
CA ASN A 239 7.62 -28.29 -4.99
C ASN A 239 6.96 -28.22 -3.59
N GLU A 240 7.04 -29.28 -2.79
CA GLU A 240 6.48 -29.38 -1.43
C GLU A 240 4.99 -29.00 -1.34
N LEU A 241 4.20 -29.20 -2.42
CA LEU A 241 2.76 -28.93 -2.46
C LEU A 241 1.93 -30.20 -2.28
N LEU A 242 0.84 -30.06 -1.54
CA LEU A 242 -0.17 -31.09 -1.34
C LEU A 242 -1.54 -30.59 -1.83
N VAL A 243 -2.34 -31.51 -2.39
CA VAL A 243 -3.66 -31.24 -2.91
C VAL A 243 -4.68 -32.18 -2.27
N THR A 244 -5.85 -31.62 -1.94
CA THR A 244 -7.02 -32.35 -1.44
C THR A 244 -8.20 -32.07 -2.36
N SER A 245 -9.14 -33.02 -2.48
CA SER A 245 -10.35 -32.85 -3.29
C SER A 245 -11.60 -32.87 -2.41
N LYS A 246 -12.61 -32.07 -2.73
CA LYS A 246 -13.91 -32.12 -2.05
C LYS A 246 -14.68 -33.42 -2.32
N LYS A 247 -14.41 -34.10 -3.45
CA LYS A 247 -15.13 -35.31 -3.85
C LYS A 247 -14.68 -36.56 -3.09
N PHE A 248 -13.48 -36.54 -2.51
CA PHE A 248 -12.89 -37.66 -1.81
C PHE A 248 -12.47 -37.15 -0.43
N GLU A 249 -13.12 -37.63 0.64
CA GLU A 249 -12.70 -37.35 2.04
C GLU A 249 -11.37 -38.05 2.37
N THR A 250 -10.36 -37.89 1.53
CA THR A 250 -9.07 -38.59 1.60
C THR A 250 -7.92 -37.64 1.96
N GLU A 251 -6.88 -38.27 2.50
CA GLU A 251 -5.62 -37.65 2.92
C GLU A 251 -5.00 -36.76 1.83
N PRO A 252 -4.26 -35.70 2.20
CA PRO A 252 -3.55 -34.86 1.26
C PRO A 252 -2.60 -35.67 0.39
N ALA A 253 -2.66 -35.49 -0.93
CA ALA A 253 -1.80 -36.18 -1.88
C ALA A 253 -0.79 -35.22 -2.52
N PRO A 254 0.33 -35.72 -3.09
CA PRO A 254 1.23 -34.92 -3.92
C PRO A 254 0.49 -34.21 -5.06
N LEU A 255 1.11 -33.17 -5.62
CA LEU A 255 0.53 -32.46 -6.77
C LEU A 255 0.42 -33.39 -7.98
N GLY A 256 -0.80 -33.62 -8.47
CA GLY A 256 -1.09 -34.28 -9.74
C GLY A 256 -0.99 -33.38 -10.97
N TRP A 257 -1.78 -33.67 -11.99
CA TRP A 257 -1.66 -33.08 -13.34
C TRP A 257 -2.90 -32.30 -13.77
N ILE A 258 -2.73 -31.43 -14.76
CA ILE A 258 -3.85 -30.79 -15.47
C ILE A 258 -3.87 -31.28 -16.90
N VAL A 259 -5.02 -31.83 -17.33
CA VAL A 259 -5.19 -32.40 -18.67
C VAL A 259 -6.26 -31.63 -19.43
N HIS A 260 -5.97 -31.29 -20.70
CA HIS A 260 -6.95 -30.76 -21.62
C HIS A 260 -7.58 -31.91 -22.40
N LEU A 261 -8.86 -32.19 -22.12
CA LEU A 261 -9.56 -33.36 -22.68
C LEU A 261 -9.61 -33.37 -24.22
N PRO A 262 -9.93 -32.25 -24.91
CA PRO A 262 -10.02 -32.23 -26.37
C PRO A 262 -8.70 -32.54 -27.08
N SER A 263 -7.58 -32.00 -26.58
CA SER A 263 -6.27 -32.22 -27.20
C SER A 263 -5.55 -33.45 -26.67
N LYS A 264 -6.13 -34.15 -25.67
CA LYS A 264 -5.54 -35.27 -24.94
C LYS A 264 -4.08 -35.01 -24.52
N ARG A 265 -3.79 -33.82 -24.00
CA ARG A 265 -2.42 -33.46 -23.57
C ARG A 265 -2.46 -32.82 -22.20
N SER A 266 -1.49 -33.17 -21.36
CA SER A 266 -1.28 -32.50 -20.08
C SER A 266 -0.53 -31.19 -20.24
N LEU A 267 -0.80 -30.24 -19.34
CA LEU A 267 0.04 -29.07 -19.14
C LEU A 267 1.41 -29.50 -18.63
N ALA A 268 2.46 -28.73 -18.94
CA ALA A 268 3.79 -28.95 -18.37
C ALA A 268 3.75 -28.84 -16.84
N GLN A 269 4.56 -29.64 -16.15
CA GLN A 269 4.54 -29.67 -14.69
C GLN A 269 4.91 -28.33 -14.06
N VAL A 270 5.89 -27.61 -14.63
CA VAL A 270 6.29 -26.27 -14.17
C VAL A 270 5.12 -25.29 -14.22
N ASP A 271 4.35 -25.29 -15.31
CA ASP A 271 3.20 -24.40 -15.46
C ASP A 271 2.03 -24.85 -14.56
N THR A 272 1.88 -26.15 -14.32
CA THR A 272 0.92 -26.69 -13.33
C THR A 272 1.26 -26.24 -11.91
N GLU A 273 2.53 -26.33 -11.51
CA GLU A 273 3.02 -25.88 -10.20
C GLU A 273 2.81 -24.38 -9.99
N ASP A 274 3.23 -23.56 -10.96
CA ASP A 274 3.09 -22.11 -10.90
C ASP A 274 1.61 -21.70 -10.82
N LEU A 275 0.75 -22.34 -11.61
CA LEU A 275 -0.70 -22.11 -11.59
C LEU A 275 -1.31 -22.46 -10.23
N MET A 276 -0.91 -23.59 -9.63
CA MET A 276 -1.40 -24.02 -8.32
C MET A 276 -0.93 -23.08 -7.20
N LYS A 277 0.33 -22.62 -7.25
CA LYS A 277 0.84 -21.60 -6.32
C LYS A 277 0.08 -20.29 -6.47
N LEU A 278 -0.19 -19.84 -7.69
CA LEU A 278 -0.98 -18.64 -7.95
C LEU A 278 -2.40 -18.75 -7.39
N ILE A 279 -3.11 -19.85 -7.66
CA ILE A 279 -4.45 -20.09 -7.10
C ILE A 279 -4.39 -20.06 -5.58
N ARG A 280 -3.43 -20.76 -4.97
CA ARG A 280 -3.30 -20.80 -3.51
C ARG A 280 -2.98 -19.43 -2.90
N LEU A 281 -2.13 -18.63 -3.55
CA LEU A 281 -1.85 -17.26 -3.13
C LEU A 281 -3.10 -16.38 -3.25
N ALA A 282 -3.86 -16.57 -4.33
CA ALA A 282 -5.07 -15.83 -4.60
C ALA A 282 -6.19 -16.15 -3.61
N GLU A 283 -6.20 -17.31 -2.94
CA GLU A 283 -7.10 -17.65 -1.82
C GLU A 283 -6.80 -16.87 -0.52
N GLY A 284 -5.69 -16.14 -0.46
CA GLY A 284 -5.33 -15.29 0.67
C GLY A 284 -4.77 -16.05 1.87
N LYS A 285 -4.78 -15.39 3.04
CA LYS A 285 -4.25 -15.91 4.32
C LYS A 285 -2.78 -16.30 4.31
N PHE A 286 -1.99 -15.75 3.39
CA PHE A 286 -0.56 -16.06 3.30
C PHE A 286 0.21 -15.59 4.55
N HIS A 287 -0.26 -14.54 5.23
CA HIS A 287 0.29 -14.11 6.51
C HIS A 287 0.06 -15.12 7.65
N GLN A 288 -0.95 -16.00 7.54
CA GLN A 288 -1.24 -17.04 8.52
C GLN A 288 -0.34 -18.28 8.31
N LEU A 289 0.39 -18.33 7.20
CA LEU A 289 1.33 -19.41 6.90
C LEU A 289 2.65 -19.21 7.63
N THR A 290 3.30 -20.31 7.97
CA THR A 290 4.67 -20.28 8.52
C THR A 290 5.67 -19.73 7.50
N PRO A 291 6.80 -19.14 7.92
CA PRO A 291 7.84 -18.65 6.98
C PRO A 291 8.30 -19.72 5.98
N LYS A 292 8.36 -20.99 6.38
CA LYS A 292 8.69 -22.12 5.49
C LYS A 292 7.63 -22.29 4.40
N GLN A 293 6.35 -22.30 4.77
CA GLN A 293 5.24 -22.39 3.81
C GLN A 293 5.15 -21.18 2.88
N GLN A 294 5.43 -19.99 3.40
CA GLN A 294 5.52 -18.78 2.59
C GLN A 294 6.62 -18.93 1.54
N LYS A 295 7.81 -19.43 1.92
CA LYS A 295 8.91 -19.68 0.98
C LYS A 295 8.55 -20.70 -0.11
N ILE A 296 7.81 -21.75 0.22
CA ILE A 296 7.33 -22.75 -0.75
C ILE A 296 6.45 -22.09 -1.82
N LEU A 297 5.45 -21.31 -1.41
CA LEU A 297 4.55 -20.61 -2.33
C LEU A 297 5.25 -19.50 -3.15
N MET A 298 6.37 -18.99 -2.63
CA MET A 298 7.19 -17.94 -3.23
C MET A 298 8.39 -18.47 -4.03
N SER A 299 8.46 -19.76 -4.31
CA SER A 299 9.58 -20.38 -5.05
C SER A 299 9.35 -20.38 -6.56
N GLY A 300 10.43 -20.62 -7.33
CA GLY A 300 10.37 -20.72 -8.79
C GLY A 300 10.18 -19.37 -9.46
N ARG A 301 9.25 -19.25 -10.42
CA ARG A 301 8.99 -17.97 -11.12
C ARG A 301 8.35 -16.89 -10.22
N LEU A 302 7.98 -17.24 -8.99
CA LEU A 302 7.45 -16.32 -7.97
C LEU A 302 8.52 -15.77 -7.02
N GLU A 303 9.79 -16.17 -7.15
CA GLU A 303 10.88 -15.76 -6.24
C GLU A 303 11.15 -14.25 -6.24
N ASP A 304 11.51 -13.72 -5.07
CA ASP A 304 11.64 -12.28 -4.81
C ASP A 304 12.99 -11.75 -5.29
N ASN A 305 12.96 -10.61 -5.99
CA ASN A 305 14.15 -9.81 -6.29
C ASN A 305 13.79 -8.35 -5.99
N GLU A 306 14.56 -7.68 -5.14
CA GLU A 306 14.25 -6.32 -4.63
C GLU A 306 14.04 -5.29 -5.74
N ARG A 307 14.56 -5.53 -6.96
CA ARG A 307 14.34 -4.67 -8.14
C ARG A 307 12.96 -4.81 -8.82
N VAL A 308 12.27 -5.93 -8.62
CA VAL A 308 10.98 -6.27 -9.30
C VAL A 308 9.82 -5.46 -8.73
N ARG A 309 9.94 -4.92 -7.52
CA ARG A 309 8.78 -4.42 -6.75
C ARG A 309 8.23 -3.06 -7.18
N VAL A 310 8.98 -2.23 -7.92
CA VAL A 310 8.59 -0.84 -8.21
C VAL A 310 7.83 -0.69 -9.54
N ILE A 311 8.11 -1.57 -10.49
CA ILE A 311 7.58 -1.47 -11.86
C ILE A 311 6.99 -2.77 -12.39
N GLN A 312 7.15 -3.91 -11.72
CA GLN A 312 6.69 -5.21 -12.22
C GLN A 312 5.72 -5.86 -11.22
N ASN A 313 4.73 -6.58 -11.75
CA ASN A 313 3.86 -7.43 -10.96
C ASN A 313 4.28 -8.90 -11.13
N ARG A 314 4.71 -9.54 -10.05
CA ARG A 314 5.16 -10.94 -10.06
C ARG A 314 4.07 -11.89 -10.57
N GLN A 315 2.81 -11.65 -10.20
CA GLN A 315 1.71 -12.51 -10.58
C GLN A 315 1.45 -12.39 -12.08
N LEU A 316 1.52 -11.17 -12.63
CA LEU A 316 1.43 -10.93 -14.06
C LEU A 316 2.54 -11.64 -14.82
N ASN A 317 3.79 -11.57 -14.35
CA ASN A 317 4.91 -12.25 -15.02
C ASN A 317 4.69 -13.76 -15.12
N VAL A 318 4.16 -14.37 -14.05
CA VAL A 318 3.85 -15.80 -14.04
C VAL A 318 2.61 -16.11 -14.89
N MET A 319 1.54 -15.32 -14.78
CA MET A 319 0.35 -15.46 -15.62
C MET A 319 0.68 -15.33 -17.10
N LEU A 320 1.54 -14.39 -17.50
CA LEU A 320 1.99 -14.20 -18.87
C LEU A 320 2.65 -15.48 -19.41
N SER A 321 3.55 -16.09 -18.64
CA SER A 321 4.21 -17.34 -19.04
C SER A 321 3.20 -18.47 -19.21
N ILE A 322 2.29 -18.65 -18.25
CA ILE A 322 1.29 -19.73 -18.29
C ILE A 322 0.31 -19.50 -19.44
N PHE A 323 -0.20 -18.28 -19.63
CA PHE A 323 -1.19 -17.97 -20.65
C PHE A 323 -0.61 -18.05 -22.06
N ALA A 324 0.66 -17.70 -22.25
CA ALA A 324 1.35 -17.91 -23.51
C ALA A 324 1.42 -19.42 -23.88
N THR A 325 1.72 -20.30 -22.91
CA THR A 325 1.65 -21.76 -23.12
C THR A 325 0.22 -22.20 -23.43
N LEU A 326 -0.75 -21.76 -22.63
CA LEU A 326 -2.16 -22.17 -22.78
C LEU A 326 -2.76 -21.73 -24.13
N GLU A 327 -2.48 -20.51 -24.58
CA GLU A 327 -2.93 -20.00 -25.87
C GLU A 327 -2.27 -20.77 -27.01
N LYS A 328 -0.95 -20.93 -26.97
CA LYS A 328 -0.19 -21.57 -28.05
C LYS A 328 -0.55 -23.05 -28.22
N ASP A 329 -0.64 -23.78 -27.12
CA ASP A 329 -0.73 -25.24 -27.16
C ASP A 329 -2.18 -25.75 -27.11
N PHE A 330 -3.11 -24.93 -26.63
CA PHE A 330 -4.50 -25.32 -26.37
C PHE A 330 -5.57 -24.31 -26.85
N ASP A 331 -5.20 -23.24 -27.57
CA ASP A 331 -6.10 -22.16 -28.04
C ASP A 331 -6.92 -21.47 -26.93
N PHE A 332 -6.38 -21.47 -25.71
CA PHE A 332 -7.02 -20.82 -24.56
C PHE A 332 -7.12 -19.30 -24.74
N ASP A 333 -8.27 -18.73 -24.35
CA ASP A 333 -8.51 -17.29 -24.35
C ASP A 333 -8.55 -16.72 -22.92
N PRO A 334 -7.50 -16.00 -22.46
CA PRO A 334 -7.49 -15.37 -21.15
C PRO A 334 -8.25 -14.04 -21.08
N THR A 335 -8.64 -13.42 -22.20
CA THR A 335 -9.26 -12.07 -22.22
C THR A 335 -10.53 -11.92 -21.36
N PRO A 336 -11.39 -12.96 -21.17
CA PRO A 336 -12.55 -12.85 -20.29
C PRO A 336 -12.21 -12.66 -18.81
N LEU A 337 -10.98 -12.99 -18.39
CA LEU A 337 -10.53 -12.88 -17.00
C LEU A 337 -10.36 -11.43 -16.53
N MET A 338 -9.99 -10.50 -17.43
CA MET A 338 -9.86 -9.07 -17.11
C MET A 338 -11.10 -8.26 -17.45
N SER A 339 -11.67 -8.47 -18.63
CA SER A 339 -12.76 -7.62 -19.15
C SER A 339 -13.97 -7.53 -18.20
N ASN A 340 -14.37 -8.66 -17.59
CA ASN A 340 -15.47 -8.68 -16.62
C ASN A 340 -15.11 -7.97 -15.30
N VAL A 341 -13.86 -8.14 -14.86
CA VAL A 341 -13.36 -7.58 -13.61
C VAL A 341 -13.27 -6.06 -13.71
N LEU A 342 -12.76 -5.53 -14.82
CA LEU A 342 -12.66 -4.09 -15.04
C LEU A 342 -14.03 -3.40 -15.08
N LYS A 343 -15.04 -4.03 -15.72
CA LYS A 343 -16.43 -3.52 -15.68
C LYS A 343 -16.99 -3.46 -14.27
N GLN A 344 -16.76 -4.52 -13.47
CA GLN A 344 -17.23 -4.58 -12.08
C GLN A 344 -16.54 -3.56 -11.20
N ILE A 345 -15.24 -3.35 -11.38
CA ILE A 345 -14.48 -2.35 -10.63
C ILE A 345 -14.90 -0.95 -11.04
N ALA A 346 -15.08 -0.66 -12.33
CA ALA A 346 -15.59 0.64 -12.78
C ALA A 346 -16.94 0.96 -12.12
N LYS A 347 -17.87 0.00 -12.12
CA LYS A 347 -19.16 0.13 -11.44
C LYS A 347 -19.02 0.32 -9.92
N ALA A 348 -18.17 -0.47 -9.28
CA ALA A 348 -17.99 -0.42 -7.82
C ALA A 348 -17.32 0.89 -7.37
N THR A 349 -16.31 1.35 -8.10
CA THR A 349 -15.65 2.64 -7.85
C THR A 349 -16.64 3.79 -7.99
N ARG A 350 -17.42 3.82 -9.07
CA ARG A 350 -18.47 4.84 -9.27
C ARG A 350 -19.48 4.84 -8.13
N LYS A 351 -19.99 3.65 -7.77
CA LYS A 351 -20.92 3.48 -6.65
C LYS A 351 -20.32 3.98 -5.33
N SER A 352 -19.04 3.67 -5.06
CA SER A 352 -18.37 4.15 -3.84
C SER A 352 -18.29 5.67 -3.80
N ILE A 353 -17.96 6.31 -4.94
CA ILE A 353 -17.90 7.77 -5.05
C ILE A 353 -19.28 8.41 -4.86
N GLU A 354 -20.34 7.80 -5.38
CA GLU A 354 -21.71 8.31 -5.28
C GLU A 354 -22.32 8.12 -3.87
N GLU A 355 -21.91 7.09 -3.12
CA GLU A 355 -22.53 6.70 -1.85
C GLU A 355 -21.71 7.05 -0.59
N THR A 356 -20.45 7.50 -0.73
CA THR A 356 -19.54 7.73 0.42
C THR A 356 -18.65 8.96 0.23
N ASN A 357 -17.94 9.37 1.29
CA ASN A 357 -16.97 10.49 1.25
C ASN A 357 -15.61 10.12 0.60
N VAL A 358 -15.50 8.94 -0.03
CA VAL A 358 -14.24 8.42 -0.58
C VAL A 358 -13.58 9.36 -1.60
N LEU A 359 -14.38 10.18 -2.28
CA LEU A 359 -13.85 11.18 -3.21
C LEU A 359 -13.07 12.28 -2.48
N ASP A 360 -13.64 12.82 -1.41
CA ASP A 360 -12.97 13.83 -0.59
C ASP A 360 -11.79 13.22 0.18
N ASP A 361 -11.88 11.94 0.59
CA ASP A 361 -10.73 11.21 1.14
C ASP A 361 -9.57 11.13 0.14
N PHE A 362 -9.87 10.78 -1.12
CA PHE A 362 -8.90 10.74 -2.22
C PHE A 362 -8.28 12.12 -2.50
N LEU A 363 -9.09 13.16 -2.66
CA LEU A 363 -8.61 14.52 -2.93
C LEU A 363 -7.80 15.08 -1.75
N THR A 364 -8.26 14.86 -0.52
CA THR A 364 -7.52 15.26 0.69
C THR A 364 -6.19 14.51 0.78
N GLY A 365 -6.19 13.20 0.50
CA GLY A 365 -4.99 12.37 0.50
C GLY A 365 -3.92 12.82 -0.51
N ILE A 366 -4.34 13.31 -1.68
CA ILE A 366 -3.44 13.90 -2.69
C ILE A 366 -2.80 15.19 -2.17
N ILE A 367 -3.60 16.09 -1.59
CA ILE A 367 -3.08 17.31 -0.97
C ILE A 367 -2.07 16.97 0.12
N GLN A 368 -2.38 16.05 1.03
CA GLN A 368 -1.42 15.63 2.06
C GLN A 368 -0.14 15.03 1.48
N THR A 369 -0.24 14.33 0.35
CA THR A 369 0.95 13.78 -0.34
C THR A 369 1.83 14.88 -0.91
N ALA A 370 1.26 16.01 -1.33
CA ALA A 370 2.02 17.20 -1.67
C ALA A 370 2.63 17.86 -0.41
N MET A 371 1.86 17.97 0.67
CA MET A 371 2.32 18.60 1.92
C MET A 371 3.55 17.93 2.53
N ILE A 372 3.61 16.59 2.50
CA ILE A 372 4.73 15.83 3.07
C ILE A 372 6.01 15.91 2.23
N GLN A 373 6.02 16.51 1.03
CA GLN A 373 7.22 16.53 0.17
C GLN A 373 8.40 17.28 0.79
N HIS A 374 8.17 18.24 1.71
CA HIS A 374 9.25 18.82 2.51
C HIS A 374 10.03 17.75 3.29
N LEU A 375 9.33 16.77 3.85
CA LEU A 375 9.90 15.65 4.58
C LEU A 375 10.69 14.73 3.66
N VAL A 376 10.21 14.51 2.43
CA VAL A 376 10.83 13.61 1.44
C VAL A 376 12.12 14.22 0.89
N VAL A 377 12.08 15.48 0.47
CA VAL A 377 13.24 16.20 -0.10
C VAL A 377 14.39 16.33 0.91
N THR A 378 14.07 16.40 2.20
CA THR A 378 15.07 16.55 3.28
C THR A 378 15.53 15.22 3.88
N GLN A 379 15.01 14.07 3.40
CA GLN A 379 15.30 12.76 3.98
C GLN A 379 16.81 12.44 4.04
N GLU A 380 17.56 12.76 2.98
CA GLU A 380 19.00 12.46 2.91
C GLU A 380 19.84 13.27 3.90
N LYS A 381 19.35 14.43 4.32
CA LYS A 381 20.00 15.31 5.31
C LYS A 381 19.53 15.04 6.74
N SER A 382 18.53 14.18 6.89
CA SER A 382 17.85 13.88 8.14
C SER A 382 18.51 12.68 8.85
N LYS A 383 18.33 12.61 10.18
CA LYS A 383 18.69 11.42 10.98
C LYS A 383 17.49 10.48 11.20
N ARG A 384 16.35 10.72 10.54
CA ARG A 384 15.19 9.82 10.54
C ARG A 384 15.57 8.49 9.90
N THR A 385 14.85 7.43 10.26
CA THR A 385 15.06 6.09 9.70
C THR A 385 14.96 6.14 8.16
N GLU A 386 15.74 5.34 7.43
CA GLU A 386 15.56 5.26 5.98
C GLU A 386 14.25 4.53 5.62
N LEU A 387 13.49 5.10 4.67
CA LEU A 387 12.29 4.47 4.12
C LEU A 387 12.64 3.41 3.06
N PRO A 388 11.85 2.33 2.93
CA PRO A 388 11.97 1.37 1.83
C PRO A 388 12.02 2.05 0.46
N VAL A 389 12.82 1.53 -0.46
CA VAL A 389 12.97 2.08 -1.84
C VAL A 389 11.63 2.21 -2.56
N ALA A 390 10.69 1.28 -2.33
CA ALA A 390 9.35 1.33 -2.92
C ALA A 390 8.55 2.59 -2.52
N PHE A 391 8.91 3.28 -1.45
CA PHE A 391 8.23 4.49 -0.97
C PHE A 391 8.92 5.78 -1.41
N LYS A 392 9.96 5.68 -2.25
CA LYS A 392 10.72 6.82 -2.79
C LYS A 392 10.26 7.22 -4.20
N LEU A 393 9.03 6.88 -4.59
CA LEU A 393 8.46 7.32 -5.87
C LEU A 393 8.39 8.86 -5.91
N GLY A 394 8.80 9.45 -7.04
CA GLY A 394 8.82 10.90 -7.21
C GLY A 394 7.41 11.51 -7.21
N PHE A 395 7.29 12.75 -6.71
CA PHE A 395 6.01 13.43 -6.58
C PHE A 395 5.26 13.57 -7.91
N ASN A 396 5.96 13.96 -9.00
CA ASN A 396 5.37 14.07 -10.34
C ASN A 396 4.69 12.76 -10.79
N ALA A 397 5.29 11.60 -10.48
CA ALA A 397 4.70 10.31 -10.81
C ALA A 397 3.46 10.00 -9.95
N ILE A 398 3.48 10.37 -8.67
CA ILE A 398 2.32 10.19 -7.78
C ILE A 398 1.16 11.11 -8.19
N GLU A 399 1.46 12.38 -8.49
CA GLU A 399 0.47 13.35 -8.95
C GLU A 399 -0.13 12.93 -10.32
N ASN A 400 0.72 12.53 -11.26
CA ASN A 400 0.25 12.02 -12.55
C ASN A 400 -0.64 10.78 -12.38
N ASN A 401 -0.29 9.87 -11.46
CA ASN A 401 -1.11 8.71 -11.16
C ASN A 401 -2.48 9.09 -10.56
N ALA A 402 -2.56 10.12 -9.73
CA ALA A 402 -3.84 10.62 -9.21
C ALA A 402 -4.73 11.15 -10.34
N LYS A 403 -4.15 11.91 -11.29
CA LYS A 403 -4.85 12.36 -12.52
C LYS A 403 -5.29 11.15 -13.34
N ALA A 404 -4.42 10.16 -13.49
CA ALA A 404 -4.70 8.94 -14.24
C ALA A 404 -5.83 8.11 -13.64
N LEU A 405 -5.91 7.98 -12.31
CA LEU A 405 -7.03 7.35 -11.63
C LEU A 405 -8.35 8.10 -11.88
N ALA A 406 -8.34 9.42 -11.71
CA ALA A 406 -9.53 10.25 -11.92
C ALA A 406 -10.03 10.14 -13.37
N TYR A 407 -9.11 10.16 -14.33
CA TYR A 407 -9.41 9.96 -15.75
C TYR A 407 -9.93 8.54 -16.04
N ALA A 408 -9.20 7.51 -15.57
CA ALA A 408 -9.47 6.11 -15.91
C ALA A 408 -10.84 5.66 -15.43
N PHE A 409 -11.26 6.11 -14.25
CA PHE A 409 -12.57 5.80 -13.69
C PHE A 409 -13.64 6.86 -13.99
N ASN A 410 -13.31 7.89 -14.77
CA ASN A 410 -14.20 9.02 -15.07
C ASN A 410 -14.87 9.56 -13.78
N MET A 411 -14.05 9.83 -12.76
CA MET A 411 -14.53 10.24 -11.45
C MET A 411 -15.26 11.58 -11.56
N LYS A 412 -16.41 11.66 -10.89
CA LYS A 412 -17.28 12.84 -10.87
C LYS A 412 -17.66 13.18 -9.44
N ASP A 413 -17.87 14.47 -9.18
CA ASP A 413 -18.41 14.93 -7.91
C ASP A 413 -19.92 14.61 -7.79
N GLY A 414 -20.51 14.93 -6.64
CA GLY A 414 -21.95 14.74 -6.39
C GLY A 414 -22.87 15.56 -7.31
N ASN A 415 -22.34 16.55 -8.04
CA ASN A 415 -23.06 17.34 -9.03
C ASN A 415 -22.87 16.81 -10.47
N GLY A 416 -22.11 15.71 -10.64
CA GLY A 416 -21.82 15.12 -11.94
C GLY A 416 -20.69 15.81 -12.71
N MET A 417 -19.98 16.76 -12.09
CA MET A 417 -18.84 17.46 -12.66
C MET A 417 -17.59 16.57 -12.62
N PRO A 418 -16.77 16.53 -13.70
CA PRO A 418 -15.53 15.77 -13.69
C PRO A 418 -14.57 16.25 -12.61
N VAL A 419 -13.95 15.29 -11.90
CA VAL A 419 -12.94 15.59 -10.86
C VAL A 419 -11.61 16.03 -11.46
N LEU A 420 -11.34 15.63 -12.71
CA LEU A 420 -10.18 16.06 -13.47
C LEU A 420 -10.64 16.96 -14.62
N HIS A 421 -10.19 18.22 -14.59
CA HIS A 421 -10.34 19.16 -15.69
C HIS A 421 -9.11 19.05 -16.59
N LEU A 422 -9.29 18.44 -17.75
CA LEU A 422 -8.23 18.29 -18.75
C LEU A 422 -7.94 19.63 -19.44
N ASP A 423 -6.69 19.83 -19.83
CA ASP A 423 -6.32 20.90 -20.74
C ASP A 423 -6.97 20.67 -22.11
N GLU A 424 -7.62 21.69 -22.66
CA GLU A 424 -8.39 21.60 -23.91
C GLU A 424 -7.49 21.47 -25.15
N GLU A 425 -6.25 21.99 -25.10
CA GLU A 425 -5.34 22.01 -26.25
C GLU A 425 -4.51 20.71 -26.36
N GLU A 426 -4.02 20.20 -25.23
CA GLU A 426 -3.23 18.97 -25.18
C GLU A 426 -3.49 18.19 -23.89
N CYS A 427 -4.35 17.17 -23.93
CA CYS A 427 -4.68 16.41 -22.71
C CYS A 427 -3.57 15.44 -22.26
N PHE A 428 -2.71 14.97 -23.17
CA PHE A 428 -1.74 13.90 -22.93
C PHE A 428 -0.38 14.23 -23.53
N TYR A 429 0.69 13.83 -22.83
CA TYR A 429 2.07 14.02 -23.27
C TYR A 429 2.95 12.83 -22.89
N GLN A 430 4.07 12.68 -23.61
CA GLN A 430 5.10 11.70 -23.28
C GLN A 430 6.23 12.37 -22.50
N ASP A 431 6.62 11.77 -21.39
CA ASP A 431 7.73 12.24 -20.56
C ASP A 431 8.66 11.06 -20.27
N LYS A 432 9.97 11.26 -20.46
CA LYS A 432 10.98 10.21 -20.23
C LYS A 432 11.19 9.93 -18.74
N GLU A 433 10.83 10.88 -17.87
CA GLU A 433 10.99 10.75 -16.43
C GLU A 433 9.76 10.14 -15.76
N LEU A 434 8.61 10.09 -16.46
CA LEU A 434 7.40 9.44 -15.97
C LEU A 434 7.31 7.98 -16.43
N PRO A 435 6.91 7.05 -15.54
CA PRO A 435 6.65 5.66 -15.93
C PRO A 435 5.32 5.49 -16.70
N ASP A 436 4.53 6.56 -16.85
CA ASP A 436 3.17 6.56 -17.38
C ASP A 436 2.93 7.68 -18.37
N LEU A 437 1.80 7.61 -19.08
CA LEU A 437 1.36 8.69 -19.96
C LEU A 437 1.12 9.92 -19.10
N GLY A 438 1.78 11.03 -19.44
CA GLY A 438 1.57 12.30 -18.77
C GLY A 438 0.17 12.81 -19.07
N ILE A 439 -0.54 13.26 -18.04
CA ILE A 439 -1.88 13.85 -18.16
C ILE A 439 -1.82 15.33 -17.79
N LYS A 440 -2.15 16.19 -18.75
CA LYS A 440 -2.29 17.62 -18.52
C LYS A 440 -3.71 17.92 -18.07
N GLY A 441 -3.80 18.50 -16.89
CA GLY A 441 -5.05 18.85 -16.25
C GLY A 441 -4.87 19.14 -14.78
N VAL A 442 -5.94 19.62 -14.18
CA VAL A 442 -6.02 20.01 -12.77
C VAL A 442 -7.11 19.18 -12.10
N LEU A 443 -6.76 18.59 -10.96
CA LEU A 443 -7.73 17.91 -10.10
C LEU A 443 -8.50 18.95 -9.29
N LEU A 444 -9.77 18.68 -9.02
CA LEU A 444 -10.56 19.45 -8.08
C LEU A 444 -9.93 19.43 -6.68
N ALA A 445 -10.10 20.52 -5.94
CA ALA A 445 -9.77 20.55 -4.52
C ALA A 445 -10.81 19.77 -3.70
N PRO A 446 -10.43 19.18 -2.56
CA PRO A 446 -11.40 18.55 -1.65
C PRO A 446 -12.42 19.58 -1.15
N SER A 447 -13.68 19.17 -0.98
CA SER A 447 -14.74 20.10 -0.54
C SER A 447 -14.60 20.54 0.92
N LEU A 448 -13.89 19.73 1.73
CA LEU A 448 -13.73 19.90 3.18
C LEU A 448 -15.07 20.05 3.91
N THR A 449 -16.13 19.40 3.40
CA THR A 449 -17.45 19.42 4.03
C THR A 449 -17.47 18.61 5.32
N ASP A 450 -16.69 17.53 5.38
CA ASP A 450 -16.42 16.76 6.60
C ASP A 450 -15.24 17.39 7.35
N SER A 451 -15.46 17.76 8.62
CA SER A 451 -14.46 18.39 9.47
C SER A 451 -13.20 17.56 9.66
N ARG A 452 -13.29 16.24 9.51
CA ARG A 452 -12.15 15.33 9.65
C ARG A 452 -11.14 15.50 8.52
N HIS A 453 -11.54 15.91 7.32
CA HIS A 453 -10.61 16.27 6.24
C HIS A 453 -9.84 17.54 6.58
N ALA A 454 -10.52 18.56 7.11
CA ALA A 454 -9.86 19.78 7.60
C ALA A 454 -8.89 19.48 8.76
N ALA A 455 -9.28 18.61 9.69
CA ALA A 455 -8.41 18.12 10.76
C ALA A 455 -7.17 17.41 10.22
N ALA A 456 -7.33 16.58 9.18
CA ALA A 456 -6.24 15.82 8.57
C ALA A 456 -5.22 16.74 7.88
N LEU A 457 -5.69 17.72 7.10
CA LEU A 457 -4.83 18.74 6.49
C LEU A 457 -4.13 19.58 7.57
N LEU A 458 -4.86 20.07 8.58
CA LEU A 458 -4.29 20.92 9.63
C LEU A 458 -3.22 20.16 10.41
N SER A 459 -3.50 18.91 10.79
CA SER A 459 -2.55 18.07 11.51
C SER A 459 -1.29 17.79 10.69
N THR A 460 -1.43 17.57 9.38
CA THR A 460 -0.31 17.37 8.47
C THR A 460 0.56 18.63 8.39
N ALA A 461 -0.07 19.82 8.27
CA ALA A 461 0.65 21.10 8.20
C ALA A 461 1.46 21.36 9.48
N ILE A 462 0.85 21.16 10.66
CA ILE A 462 1.52 21.32 11.96
C ILE A 462 2.73 20.38 12.07
N LEU A 463 2.54 19.08 11.80
CA LEU A 463 3.62 18.10 11.88
C LEU A 463 4.77 18.41 10.93
N VAL A 464 4.48 18.78 9.68
CA VAL A 464 5.51 19.11 8.69
C VAL A 464 6.25 20.39 9.08
N ALA A 465 5.54 21.46 9.45
CA ALA A 465 6.15 22.74 9.80
C ALA A 465 7.04 22.63 11.03
N GLU A 466 6.54 22.06 12.13
CA GLU A 466 7.30 21.88 13.36
C GLU A 466 8.52 20.97 13.13
N GLN A 467 8.37 19.88 12.38
CA GLN A 467 9.50 19.00 12.06
C GLN A 467 10.58 19.73 11.25
N MET A 468 10.21 20.49 10.22
CA MET A 468 11.19 21.20 9.39
C MET A 468 11.93 22.28 10.18
N ILE A 469 11.25 22.99 11.07
CA ILE A 469 11.91 23.99 11.92
C ILE A 469 12.92 23.32 12.85
N LEU A 470 12.54 22.25 13.53
CA LEU A 470 13.43 21.55 14.48
C LEU A 470 14.61 20.89 13.75
N GLU A 471 14.30 20.07 12.74
CA GLU A 471 15.27 19.18 12.11
C GLU A 471 16.16 19.88 11.09
N GLN A 472 15.66 20.93 10.41
CA GLN A 472 16.43 21.63 9.37
C GLN A 472 16.95 22.97 9.87
N LEU A 473 16.04 23.88 10.27
CA LEU A 473 16.42 25.26 10.57
C LEU A 473 17.22 25.32 11.88
N LEU A 474 16.67 24.84 12.98
CA LEU A 474 17.29 24.93 14.30
C LEU A 474 18.56 24.07 14.42
N THR A 475 18.56 22.89 13.79
CA THR A 475 19.74 22.01 13.75
C THR A 475 20.91 22.65 12.99
N SER A 476 20.65 23.45 11.94
CA SER A 476 21.71 24.12 11.17
C SER A 476 22.54 25.13 11.96
N LEU A 477 22.01 25.64 13.08
CA LEU A 477 22.74 26.57 13.97
C LEU A 477 23.95 25.90 14.64
N PHE A 478 23.95 24.57 14.73
CA PHE A 478 24.97 23.78 15.40
C PHE A 478 25.92 23.07 14.44
N GLN A 479 25.78 23.30 13.13
CA GLN A 479 26.66 22.74 12.11
C GLN A 479 27.94 23.57 12.00
N LYS A 480 29.06 22.93 11.61
CA LYS A 480 30.37 23.60 11.48
C LYS A 480 30.35 24.76 10.47
N GLU A 481 29.57 24.61 9.41
CA GLU A 481 29.24 25.66 8.46
C GLU A 481 27.75 25.95 8.63
N SER A 482 27.41 26.96 9.44
CA SER A 482 26.02 27.34 9.65
C SER A 482 25.39 27.80 8.34
N ASN A 483 24.20 27.29 8.01
CA ASN A 483 23.46 27.79 6.87
C ASN A 483 22.80 29.13 7.23
N GLU A 484 23.44 30.24 6.85
CA GLU A 484 22.95 31.60 7.13
C GLU A 484 21.51 31.84 6.65
N GLU A 485 21.12 31.23 5.52
CA GLU A 485 19.76 31.33 4.99
C GLU A 485 18.73 30.73 5.96
N TYR A 486 19.05 29.60 6.59
CA TYR A 486 18.17 28.93 7.55
C TYR A 486 18.12 29.68 8.89
N VAL A 487 19.26 30.25 9.30
CA VAL A 487 19.33 31.10 10.50
C VAL A 487 18.44 32.32 10.32
N HIS A 488 18.58 33.01 9.19
CA HIS A 488 17.78 34.19 8.85
C HIS A 488 16.30 33.84 8.74
N ALA A 489 15.95 32.71 8.13
CA ALA A 489 14.58 32.25 8.05
C ALA A 489 13.97 32.01 9.45
N LEU A 490 14.68 31.32 10.34
CA LEU A 490 14.21 31.09 11.71
C LEU A 490 14.01 32.41 12.47
N GLN A 491 14.95 33.34 12.38
CA GLN A 491 14.85 34.66 13.01
C GLN A 491 13.69 35.48 12.42
N SER A 492 13.51 35.45 11.11
CA SER A 492 12.40 36.11 10.39
C SER A 492 11.04 35.56 10.84
N LEU A 493 10.92 34.24 10.95
CA LEU A 493 9.71 33.57 11.44
C LEU A 493 9.38 33.98 12.87
N LEU A 494 10.36 33.92 13.78
CA LEU A 494 10.16 34.34 15.17
C LEU A 494 9.84 35.83 15.28
N LYS A 495 10.47 36.69 14.47
CA LYS A 495 10.16 38.12 14.41
C LYS A 495 8.71 38.38 13.99
N ARG A 496 8.17 37.60 13.06
CA ARG A 496 6.76 37.69 12.65
C ARG A 496 5.81 37.20 13.74
N CYS A 497 6.14 36.09 14.40
CA CYS A 497 5.25 35.49 15.39
C CYS A 497 5.27 36.20 16.76
N GLN A 498 6.45 36.68 17.19
CA GLN A 498 6.69 37.20 18.55
C GLN A 498 7.01 38.71 18.57
N GLY A 499 7.23 39.34 17.41
CA GLY A 499 7.53 40.77 17.33
C GLY A 499 8.77 41.15 18.12
N LYS A 500 8.58 41.93 19.20
CA LYS A 500 9.67 42.46 20.04
C LYS A 500 10.37 41.38 20.88
N GLU A 501 9.69 40.27 21.18
CA GLU A 501 10.21 39.18 22.01
C GLU A 501 10.97 38.12 21.19
N SER A 502 11.11 38.34 19.87
CA SER A 502 11.71 37.38 18.95
C SER A 502 13.16 37.01 19.24
N GLN A 503 13.97 37.94 19.75
CA GLN A 503 15.35 37.66 20.13
C GLN A 503 15.43 36.74 21.35
N GLU A 504 14.59 36.99 22.36
CA GLU A 504 14.49 36.13 23.55
C GLU A 504 13.99 34.74 23.18
N ALA A 505 12.97 34.66 22.32
CA ALA A 505 12.47 33.39 21.81
C ALA A 505 13.56 32.60 21.06
N TYR A 506 14.33 33.27 20.20
CA TYR A 506 15.44 32.67 19.46
C TYR A 506 16.52 32.12 20.41
N GLU A 507 16.97 32.92 21.38
CA GLU A 507 17.97 32.54 22.36
C GLU A 507 17.50 31.37 23.23
N ASN A 508 16.24 31.38 23.67
CA ASN A 508 15.65 30.30 24.44
C ASN A 508 15.60 28.99 23.63
N LEU A 509 15.16 29.03 22.37
CA LEU A 509 15.15 27.85 21.49
C LEU A 509 16.56 27.28 21.29
N CYS A 510 17.56 28.13 21.09
CA CYS A 510 18.96 27.71 20.97
C CYS A 510 19.46 27.05 22.27
N LEU A 511 19.14 27.64 23.42
CA LEU A 511 19.51 27.11 24.73
C LEU A 511 18.87 25.73 24.97
N LEU A 512 17.56 25.59 24.71
CA LEU A 512 16.86 24.32 24.85
C LEU A 512 17.38 23.26 23.87
N ALA A 513 17.65 23.63 22.62
CA ALA A 513 18.25 22.73 21.64
C ALA A 513 19.65 22.24 22.08
N SER A 514 20.47 23.11 22.67
CA SER A 514 21.82 22.74 23.13
C SER A 514 21.83 21.69 24.25
N LYS A 515 20.74 21.58 25.02
CA LYS A 515 20.52 20.60 26.11
C LYS A 515 20.03 19.24 25.60
N CYS A 516 19.57 19.17 24.34
CA CYS A 516 19.10 17.92 23.75
C CYS A 516 20.27 16.93 23.55
N LYS A 517 19.93 15.64 23.41
CA LYS A 517 20.93 14.62 23.08
C LYS A 517 21.63 14.96 21.77
N LYS A 518 22.92 14.66 21.68
CA LYS A 518 23.76 14.98 20.52
C LYS A 518 24.09 13.73 19.71
N SER A 519 24.33 13.91 18.41
CA SER A 519 24.90 12.90 17.53
C SER A 519 26.37 12.65 17.87
N GLU A 520 26.98 11.66 17.21
CA GLU A 520 28.43 11.40 17.28
C GLU A 520 29.26 12.62 16.86
N ASP A 521 28.75 13.43 15.92
CA ASP A 521 29.37 14.67 15.45
C ASP A 521 29.17 15.86 16.42
N GLY A 522 28.51 15.65 17.57
CA GLY A 522 28.25 16.68 18.58
C GLY A 522 27.07 17.61 18.26
N ILE A 523 26.32 17.35 17.20
CA ILE A 523 25.16 18.15 16.76
C ILE A 523 23.91 17.69 17.52
N PRO A 524 23.06 18.58 18.06
CA PRO A 524 21.81 18.19 18.70
C PRO A 524 20.89 17.38 17.76
N LEU A 525 20.31 16.30 18.27
CA LEU A 525 19.31 15.48 17.59
C LEU A 525 17.92 16.05 17.89
N LEU A 526 17.40 16.85 16.96
CA LEU A 526 16.13 17.57 17.10
C LEU A 526 15.06 16.96 16.19
N GLY A 527 13.83 16.90 16.70
CA GLY A 527 12.68 16.37 15.95
C GLY A 527 11.51 16.03 16.86
N LEU A 528 10.31 15.93 16.28
CA LEU A 528 9.06 15.64 16.98
C LEU A 528 9.02 14.22 17.57
N GLN A 529 9.81 13.31 17.02
CA GLN A 529 9.86 11.90 17.41
C GLN A 529 10.66 11.64 18.70
N TYR A 530 11.36 12.66 19.22
CA TYR A 530 12.27 12.49 20.35
C TYR A 530 11.69 13.02 21.66
N GLU A 531 11.56 12.14 22.65
CA GLU A 531 11.08 12.49 23.99
C GLU A 531 11.95 13.59 24.65
N HIS A 532 13.26 13.54 24.46
CA HIS A 532 14.17 14.55 25.02
C HIS A 532 13.98 15.96 24.43
N CYS A 533 13.22 16.10 23.34
CA CYS A 533 12.87 17.39 22.75
C CYS A 533 11.56 17.97 23.29
N ALA A 534 10.87 17.33 24.24
CA ALA A 534 9.53 17.76 24.69
C ALA A 534 9.48 19.23 25.17
N GLU A 535 10.45 19.68 25.97
CA GLU A 535 10.52 21.08 26.42
C GLU A 535 10.74 22.05 25.25
N LEU A 536 11.63 21.69 24.32
CA LEU A 536 11.91 22.47 23.11
C LEU A 536 10.67 22.60 22.21
N ILE A 537 9.95 21.50 22.00
CA ILE A 537 8.73 21.47 21.19
C ILE A 537 7.65 22.34 21.85
N THR A 538 7.52 22.28 23.18
CA THR A 538 6.56 23.11 23.94
C THR A 538 6.86 24.60 23.74
N ALA A 539 8.13 25.01 23.85
CA ALA A 539 8.54 26.38 23.60
C ALA A 539 8.26 26.80 22.15
N LEU A 540 8.62 25.96 21.17
CA LEU A 540 8.36 26.24 19.75
C LEU A 540 6.87 26.46 19.47
N ARG A 541 6.01 25.61 20.03
CA ARG A 541 4.54 25.70 19.87
C ARG A 541 3.97 27.00 20.40
N SER A 542 4.45 27.43 21.56
CA SER A 542 4.04 28.70 22.16
C SER A 542 4.50 29.89 21.32
N TYR A 543 5.73 29.85 20.79
CA TYR A 543 6.26 30.93 19.97
C TYR A 543 5.63 31.05 18.58
N ILE A 544 5.18 29.95 17.98
CA ILE A 544 4.53 29.96 16.66
C ILE A 544 3.00 30.04 16.79
N GLY A 545 2.44 29.62 17.93
CA GLY A 545 1.00 29.57 18.20
C GLY A 545 0.32 28.28 17.74
N THR A 546 1.07 27.23 17.39
CA THR A 546 0.49 25.96 16.90
C THR A 546 -0.28 25.19 17.97
N GLU A 547 -0.04 25.44 19.26
CA GLU A 547 -0.80 24.86 20.38
C GLU A 547 -2.32 25.08 20.26
N ASN A 548 -2.75 26.25 19.80
CA ASN A 548 -4.17 26.57 19.60
C ASN A 548 -4.75 25.76 18.43
N LEU A 549 -3.94 25.53 17.40
CA LEU A 549 -4.32 24.76 16.22
C LEU A 549 -4.41 23.26 16.50
N ILE A 550 -3.61 22.72 17.43
CA ILE A 550 -3.71 21.32 17.88
C ILE A 550 -5.07 21.07 18.53
N ASN A 551 -5.54 22.00 19.35
CA ASN A 551 -6.87 21.95 19.96
C ASN A 551 -7.98 22.02 18.91
N LEU A 552 -7.84 22.90 17.92
CA LEU A 552 -8.78 22.99 16.80
C LEU A 552 -8.81 21.68 15.99
N ALA A 553 -7.65 21.14 15.60
CA ALA A 553 -7.55 19.88 14.88
C ALA A 553 -8.23 18.73 15.64
N SER A 554 -8.05 18.69 16.96
CA SER A 554 -8.71 17.69 17.81
C SER A 554 -10.22 17.83 17.79
N LYS A 555 -10.77 19.04 17.90
CA LYS A 555 -12.22 19.30 17.82
C LYS A 555 -12.80 18.92 16.45
N LEU A 556 -12.14 19.37 15.38
CA LEU A 556 -12.50 19.03 14.00
C LEU A 556 -12.52 17.51 13.76
N GLY A 557 -11.64 16.78 14.44
CA GLY A 557 -11.51 15.33 14.34
C GLY A 557 -12.39 14.48 15.26
N THR A 558 -13.20 15.10 16.14
CA THR A 558 -14.04 14.36 17.13
C THR A 558 -15.54 14.54 16.93
N GLU A 559 -16.00 15.63 16.31
CA GLU A 559 -17.43 15.81 16.03
C GLU A 559 -17.79 15.09 14.74
N GLU A 560 -18.22 13.83 14.86
CA GLU A 560 -18.84 13.15 13.73
C GLU A 560 -20.06 13.99 13.29
N TYR A 561 -20.09 14.34 12.00
CA TYR A 561 -21.23 14.98 11.32
C TYR A 561 -21.39 16.50 11.48
N SER A 562 -20.36 17.24 11.92
CA SER A 562 -20.35 18.72 11.88
C SER A 562 -19.47 19.24 10.75
N THR A 563 -19.84 20.36 10.14
CA THR A 563 -18.98 21.03 9.14
C THR A 563 -17.91 21.85 9.87
N PRO A 564 -16.71 22.06 9.27
CA PRO A 564 -15.67 22.87 9.90
C PRO A 564 -16.15 24.25 10.36
N GLU A 565 -17.05 24.88 9.60
CA GLU A 565 -17.62 26.20 9.89
C GLU A 565 -18.52 26.17 11.11
N LYS A 566 -19.39 25.16 11.25
CA LYS A 566 -20.25 25.02 12.43
C LYS A 566 -19.44 24.81 13.71
N ILE A 567 -18.35 24.04 13.62
CA ILE A 567 -17.42 23.86 14.74
C ILE A 567 -16.79 25.21 15.11
N LEU A 568 -16.40 26.02 14.13
CA LEU A 568 -15.84 27.35 14.35
C LEU A 568 -16.87 28.32 14.97
N GLU A 569 -18.10 28.35 14.44
CA GLU A 569 -19.21 29.18 14.91
C GLU A 569 -19.60 28.88 16.36
N SER A 570 -19.42 27.63 16.81
CA SER A 570 -19.64 27.24 18.21
C SER A 570 -18.64 27.86 19.19
N MET A 571 -17.52 28.39 18.69
CA MET A 571 -16.47 28.99 19.52
C MET A 571 -16.72 30.48 19.74
N THR A 572 -16.30 30.99 20.90
CA THR A 572 -16.39 32.43 21.20
C THR A 572 -15.53 33.26 20.26
N ILE A 573 -15.95 34.49 19.94
CA ILE A 573 -15.21 35.42 19.05
C ILE A 573 -13.72 35.57 19.42
N PRO A 574 -13.32 35.75 20.69
CA PRO A 574 -11.89 35.85 21.03
C PRO A 574 -11.08 34.61 20.64
N VAL A 575 -11.66 33.41 20.81
CA VAL A 575 -11.04 32.14 20.40
C VAL A 575 -10.92 32.07 18.88
N GLN A 576 -11.96 32.48 18.14
CA GLN A 576 -11.90 32.51 16.67
C GLN A 576 -10.81 33.46 16.17
N THR A 577 -10.68 34.66 16.76
CA THR A 577 -9.61 35.62 16.41
C THR A 577 -8.22 35.05 16.68
N GLN A 578 -8.03 34.36 17.81
CA GLN A 578 -6.77 33.71 18.14
C GLN A 578 -6.43 32.57 17.17
N LEU A 579 -7.43 31.77 16.78
CA LEU A 579 -7.27 30.70 15.79
C LEU A 579 -6.94 31.26 14.40
N MET A 580 -7.61 32.32 13.99
CA MET A 580 -7.34 33.02 12.72
C MET A 580 -5.89 33.49 12.66
N HIS A 581 -5.40 34.16 13.72
CA HIS A 581 -4.01 34.59 13.81
C HIS A 581 -3.05 33.39 13.79
N SER A 582 -3.32 32.35 14.58
CA SER A 582 -2.45 31.16 14.64
C SER A 582 -2.37 30.46 13.27
N LEU A 583 -3.48 30.38 12.54
CA LEU A 583 -3.55 29.77 11.22
C LEU A 583 -2.83 30.62 10.15
N GLU A 584 -2.93 31.94 10.23
CA GLU A 584 -2.13 32.87 9.43
C GLU A 584 -0.62 32.64 9.65
N GLN A 585 -0.19 32.54 10.91
CA GLN A 585 1.22 32.27 11.23
C GLN A 585 1.69 30.91 10.71
N LEU A 586 0.85 29.87 10.82
CA LEU A 586 1.17 28.56 10.25
C LEU A 586 1.31 28.63 8.72
N HIS A 587 0.40 29.31 8.03
CA HIS A 587 0.46 29.49 6.57
C HIS A 587 1.71 30.25 6.12
N ILE A 588 2.07 31.33 6.82
CA ILE A 588 3.30 32.08 6.59
C ILE A 588 4.53 31.19 6.82
N THR A 589 4.52 30.41 7.90
CA THR A 589 5.60 29.46 8.21
C THR A 589 5.78 28.45 7.09
N CYS A 590 4.69 27.84 6.62
CA CYS A 590 4.73 26.91 5.49
C CYS A 590 5.21 27.61 4.20
N SER A 591 4.84 28.86 3.98
CA SER A 591 5.26 29.63 2.80
C SER A 591 6.76 29.94 2.81
N GLU A 592 7.32 30.27 3.97
CA GLU A 592 8.75 30.46 4.14
C GLU A 592 9.52 29.14 3.93
N LEU A 593 9.03 28.03 4.50
CA LEU A 593 9.63 26.71 4.23
C LEU A 593 9.56 26.33 2.75
N GLN A 594 8.52 26.76 2.04
CA GLN A 594 8.36 26.54 0.61
C GLN A 594 9.28 27.43 -0.25
N SER A 595 9.72 28.58 0.25
CA SER A 595 10.66 29.45 -0.48
C SER A 595 12.13 29.02 -0.30
N LEU A 596 12.46 28.34 0.80
CA LEU A 596 13.84 27.93 1.12
C LEU A 596 14.35 26.79 0.22
N PRO A 597 15.38 27.01 -0.63
CA PRO A 597 15.82 26.04 -1.62
C PRO A 597 16.15 24.68 -1.03
N GLY A 598 16.85 24.62 0.12
CA GLY A 598 17.31 23.34 0.65
C GLY A 598 16.26 22.47 1.35
N VAL A 599 15.04 22.99 1.60
CA VAL A 599 13.90 22.26 2.22
C VAL A 599 12.59 22.35 1.41
N SER A 600 12.56 23.18 0.37
CA SER A 600 11.36 23.43 -0.44
C SER A 600 10.89 22.19 -1.18
N ALA A 601 9.58 21.98 -1.18
CA ALA A 601 8.91 20.97 -1.97
C ALA A 601 8.83 21.37 -3.47
N ALA A 602 9.05 22.64 -3.81
CA ALA A 602 9.03 23.12 -5.20
C ALA A 602 10.09 22.44 -6.08
N LYS A 603 11.19 21.97 -5.47
CA LYS A 603 12.24 21.18 -6.16
C LYS A 603 11.72 19.94 -6.87
N VAL A 604 10.62 19.37 -6.36
CA VAL A 604 9.98 18.19 -6.93
C VAL A 604 8.62 18.54 -7.55
N GLY A 605 8.39 19.82 -7.88
CA GLY A 605 7.14 20.29 -8.49
C GLY A 605 5.96 20.41 -7.53
N SER A 606 6.17 20.25 -6.22
CA SER A 606 5.08 20.24 -5.23
C SER A 606 4.87 21.60 -4.56
N GLY A 607 3.61 21.97 -4.34
CA GLY A 607 3.24 23.17 -3.57
C GLY A 607 3.42 23.06 -2.05
N GLY A 608 3.83 21.88 -1.55
CA GLY A 608 4.20 21.69 -0.15
C GLY A 608 3.06 21.92 0.84
N ALA A 609 3.41 22.21 2.10
CA ALA A 609 2.44 22.36 3.19
C ALA A 609 1.50 23.57 3.00
N VAL A 610 1.91 24.54 2.17
CA VAL A 610 1.14 25.73 1.82
C VAL A 610 -0.23 25.34 1.23
N LEU A 611 -0.27 24.34 0.34
CA LEU A 611 -1.51 23.90 -0.31
C LEU A 611 -2.60 23.54 0.70
N GLY A 612 -2.27 22.77 1.73
CA GLY A 612 -3.24 22.38 2.76
C GLY A 612 -3.70 23.56 3.62
N THR A 613 -2.76 24.41 4.05
CA THR A 613 -3.11 25.60 4.85
C THR A 613 -3.98 26.59 4.09
N SER A 614 -3.72 26.79 2.79
CA SER A 614 -4.54 27.63 1.92
C SER A 614 -5.98 27.16 1.85
N LEU A 615 -6.21 25.85 1.69
CA LEU A 615 -7.56 25.29 1.63
C LEU A 615 -8.30 25.44 2.96
N ILE A 616 -7.62 25.21 4.09
CA ILE A 616 -8.23 25.39 5.42
C ILE A 616 -8.59 26.85 5.67
N ILE A 617 -7.70 27.80 5.32
CA ILE A 617 -7.96 29.24 5.46
C ILE A 617 -9.13 29.66 4.59
N ALA A 618 -9.15 29.25 3.31
CA ALA A 618 -10.25 29.56 2.40
C ALA A 618 -11.59 29.04 2.92
N LYS A 619 -11.59 27.88 3.58
CA LYS A 619 -12.79 27.26 4.14
C LYS A 619 -13.26 27.91 5.46
N LEU A 620 -12.35 28.17 6.39
CA LEU A 620 -12.68 28.62 7.75
C LEU A 620 -12.70 30.15 7.90
N PHE A 621 -11.84 30.86 7.17
CA PHE A 621 -11.67 32.31 7.27
C PHE A 621 -11.52 32.95 5.87
N PRO A 622 -12.59 33.03 5.06
CA PRO A 622 -12.53 33.51 3.67
C PRO A 622 -11.94 34.92 3.52
N ASP A 623 -12.18 35.81 4.48
CA ASP A 623 -11.63 37.17 4.44
C ASP A 623 -10.12 37.21 4.69
N LEU A 624 -9.60 36.31 5.53
CA LEU A 624 -8.16 36.09 5.66
C LEU A 624 -7.58 35.51 4.37
N ALA A 625 -8.31 34.61 3.69
CA ALA A 625 -7.87 34.06 2.41
C ALA A 625 -7.67 35.17 1.37
N LYS A 626 -8.60 36.12 1.30
CA LYS A 626 -8.49 37.30 0.42
C LYS A 626 -7.32 38.20 0.80
N SER A 627 -7.08 38.47 2.07
CA SER A 627 -5.96 39.32 2.52
C SER A 627 -4.60 38.69 2.18
N LEU A 628 -4.50 37.36 2.31
CA LEU A 628 -3.32 36.58 1.96
C LEU A 628 -3.19 36.30 0.45
N ARG A 629 -4.15 36.75 -0.37
CA ARG A 629 -4.21 36.51 -1.82
C ARG A 629 -4.18 35.02 -2.18
N ILE A 630 -4.79 34.19 -1.34
CA ILE A 630 -4.98 32.78 -1.62
C ILE A 630 -5.97 32.67 -2.79
N ASN A 631 -5.50 32.10 -3.90
CA ASN A 631 -6.25 32.10 -5.15
C ASN A 631 -7.44 31.13 -5.05
N GLU A 632 -8.66 31.64 -4.92
CA GLU A 632 -9.91 30.85 -4.82
C GLU A 632 -10.09 29.89 -6.02
N SER A 633 -9.49 30.22 -7.18
CA SER A 633 -9.49 29.39 -8.40
C SER A 633 -8.61 28.12 -8.34
N GLN A 634 -7.64 28.04 -7.41
CA GLN A 634 -6.93 26.80 -7.09
C GLN A 634 -7.67 25.99 -6.00
N ALA A 635 -8.70 26.58 -5.41
CA ALA A 635 -9.54 26.06 -4.35
C ALA A 635 -11.00 25.95 -4.82
N VAL A 636 -11.25 25.57 -6.08
CA VAL A 636 -12.62 25.41 -6.59
C VAL A 636 -13.30 24.26 -5.86
N THR A 637 -13.92 24.63 -4.75
CA THR A 637 -14.96 23.91 -4.04
C THR A 637 -16.27 24.20 -4.77
N LEU A 638 -16.79 23.23 -5.50
CA LEU A 638 -18.24 23.19 -5.67
C LEU A 638 -18.79 22.53 -4.41
N PRO A 639 -19.73 23.17 -3.70
CA PRO A 639 -20.43 22.49 -2.62
C PRO A 639 -21.05 21.24 -3.22
N ILE A 640 -20.66 20.07 -2.70
CA ILE A 640 -21.43 18.87 -2.89
C ILE A 640 -22.80 19.21 -2.31
N LYS A 641 -23.86 19.19 -3.14
CA LYS A 641 -25.23 19.32 -2.64
C LYS A 641 -25.52 18.15 -1.70
N THR A 642 -25.24 18.32 -0.42
CA THR A 642 -25.87 17.53 0.63
C THR A 642 -27.22 18.18 0.96
N ASP A 643 -28.11 18.26 -0.04
CA ASP A 643 -29.56 18.43 0.19
C ASP A 643 -30.19 17.11 0.67
N ARG A 644 -29.39 16.05 0.75
CA ARG A 644 -29.70 14.93 1.62
C ARG A 644 -29.09 15.29 2.96
N GLU A 645 -29.93 15.37 4.00
CA GLU A 645 -29.52 14.93 5.33
C GLU A 645 -28.54 13.77 5.10
N ILE A 646 -27.28 13.91 5.52
CA ILE A 646 -26.35 12.78 5.48
C ILE A 646 -27.10 11.67 6.19
N ASP A 647 -27.60 10.73 5.39
CA ASP A 647 -28.63 9.81 5.82
C ASP A 647 -28.09 9.17 7.09
N LYS A 648 -28.89 9.13 8.16
CA LYS A 648 -28.56 8.58 9.49
C LYS A 648 -28.21 7.08 9.47
N HIS A 649 -27.89 6.57 8.30
CA HIS A 649 -27.43 5.25 8.04
C HIS A 649 -25.98 5.35 7.64
N PHE A 650 -25.10 5.08 8.60
CA PHE A 650 -23.98 4.21 8.32
C PHE A 650 -24.57 2.99 7.59
N ILE A 651 -24.61 3.04 6.25
CA ILE A 651 -24.91 1.88 5.44
C ILE A 651 -23.64 1.06 5.53
N ALA A 652 -23.49 0.31 6.62
CA ALA A 652 -22.79 -0.96 6.54
C ALA A 652 -23.39 -1.62 5.29
N PRO A 653 -22.60 -1.89 4.23
CA PRO A 653 -23.15 -2.36 2.99
C PRO A 653 -23.97 -3.60 3.32
N LYS A 654 -25.31 -3.49 3.24
CA LYS A 654 -26.19 -4.65 3.17
C LYS A 654 -25.92 -5.28 1.82
N LEU A 655 -24.79 -5.96 1.74
CA LEU A 655 -24.48 -6.89 0.68
C LEU A 655 -25.62 -7.91 0.74
N SER A 656 -26.35 -8.00 -0.36
CA SER A 656 -27.00 -9.25 -0.73
C SER A 656 -25.95 -10.34 -0.57
N ALA A 657 -26.02 -11.03 0.56
CA ALA A 657 -25.03 -12.01 0.95
C ALA A 657 -24.87 -13.02 -0.18
N CYS A 658 -23.61 -13.27 -0.57
CA CYS A 658 -23.25 -14.52 -1.23
C CYS A 658 -23.94 -15.66 -0.45
N PRO A 659 -24.73 -16.54 -1.10
CA PRO A 659 -25.47 -17.61 -0.43
C PRO A 659 -24.59 -18.46 0.50
N TYR A 660 -23.29 -18.51 0.21
CA TYR A 660 -22.28 -19.22 1.00
C TYR A 660 -21.98 -18.61 2.39
N LEU A 661 -22.21 -17.31 2.59
CA LEU A 661 -21.93 -16.61 3.87
C LEU A 661 -23.13 -16.63 4.85
N LYS A 662 -24.36 -16.82 4.35
CA LYS A 662 -25.57 -16.95 5.22
C LYS A 662 -25.56 -18.21 6.07
N ALA A 663 -24.90 -19.28 5.62
CA ALA A 663 -24.82 -20.54 6.34
C ALA A 663 -23.90 -20.44 7.59
N LYS A 664 -22.78 -19.72 7.50
CA LYS A 664 -21.83 -19.56 8.63
C LYS A 664 -22.19 -18.47 9.63
N GLN A 665 -22.92 -17.43 9.23
CA GLN A 665 -23.35 -16.38 10.16
C GLN A 665 -24.37 -16.86 11.22
N ARG A 666 -25.08 -17.96 10.97
CA ARG A 666 -25.99 -18.55 11.98
C ARG A 666 -25.26 -19.30 13.08
N GLU A 667 -24.06 -19.82 12.83
CA GLU A 667 -23.22 -20.45 13.87
C GLU A 667 -22.51 -19.43 14.77
N TYR A 668 -22.18 -18.25 14.23
CA TYR A 668 -21.46 -17.19 14.98
C TYR A 668 -22.36 -16.34 15.89
N ASN A 669 -23.67 -16.32 15.67
CA ASN A 669 -24.61 -15.49 16.45
C ASN A 669 -25.20 -16.20 17.69
N ALA A 670 -24.67 -17.36 18.08
CA ALA A 670 -24.97 -17.92 19.40
C ALA A 670 -24.25 -17.09 20.49
N PRO A 671 -24.97 -16.56 21.50
CA PRO A 671 -24.38 -15.65 22.47
C PRO A 671 -23.52 -16.42 23.47
N CYS A 672 -22.20 -16.49 23.25
CA CYS A 672 -21.26 -17.03 24.24
C CYS A 672 -20.62 -15.91 25.05
N LYS A 673 -21.09 -15.80 26.29
CA LYS A 673 -20.39 -15.20 27.42
C LYS A 673 -19.08 -15.94 27.68
N ASN A 674 -18.08 -15.18 28.14
CA ASN A 674 -16.82 -15.57 28.78
C ASN A 674 -15.55 -15.63 27.92
N ARG A 675 -14.58 -14.83 28.41
CA ARG A 675 -13.18 -14.76 28.05
C ARG A 675 -12.43 -16.06 28.39
N ASN A 676 -11.35 -16.25 27.64
CA ASN A 676 -10.18 -17.10 27.85
C ASN A 676 -10.27 -18.57 27.39
N THR A 677 -9.17 -18.98 26.76
CA THR A 677 -8.73 -20.33 26.39
C THR A 677 -9.36 -20.97 25.15
N PHE A 678 -8.59 -21.07 24.07
CA PHE A 678 -8.45 -22.29 23.26
C PHE A 678 -7.08 -22.28 22.57
N PHE A 679 -6.05 -22.73 23.31
CA PHE A 679 -4.96 -23.50 22.72
C PHE A 679 -5.55 -24.89 22.41
N MET A 680 -5.50 -25.35 21.15
CA MET A 680 -5.74 -26.76 20.86
C MET A 680 -4.43 -27.52 21.02
N GLU A 681 -4.33 -28.22 22.15
CA GLU A 681 -3.43 -29.35 22.34
C GLU A 681 -3.83 -30.48 21.38
N ASN A 682 -2.84 -30.98 20.63
CA ASN A 682 -2.89 -32.28 19.98
C ASN A 682 -3.09 -33.37 21.05
N LYS A 683 -4.28 -33.96 21.12
CA LYS A 683 -4.48 -35.23 21.82
C LYS A 683 -4.02 -36.38 20.94
N VAL A 684 -2.74 -36.72 21.05
CA VAL A 684 -2.23 -38.05 20.72
C VAL A 684 -2.83 -39.03 21.74
N LYS A 685 -3.51 -40.07 21.25
CA LYS A 685 -3.94 -41.21 22.07
C LYS A 685 -2.70 -42.05 22.42
N THR A 686 -2.22 -41.94 23.65
CA THR A 686 -1.33 -42.95 24.26
C THR A 686 -2.08 -43.67 25.37
N THR A 687 -2.14 -44.99 25.24
CA THR A 687 -2.65 -45.94 26.24
C THR A 687 -1.80 -45.90 27.52
N PRO A 688 -2.39 -46.11 28.71
CA PRO A 688 -1.67 -46.01 29.97
C PRO A 688 -0.98 -47.33 30.33
N THR A 689 0.31 -47.25 30.63
CA THR A 689 1.00 -48.20 31.52
C THR A 689 1.41 -47.45 32.79
N PRO A 690 1.10 -47.98 33.99
CA PRO A 690 1.63 -47.45 35.23
C PRO A 690 3.00 -48.09 35.51
N ASP A 691 4.01 -47.30 35.87
CA ASP A 691 4.80 -47.55 37.08
C ASP A 691 5.98 -46.58 37.29
N LEU A 692 6.12 -46.21 38.57
CA LEU A 692 7.35 -45.96 39.32
C LEU A 692 8.17 -44.65 39.11
N SER A 693 7.81 -43.65 39.92
CA SER A 693 8.59 -43.18 41.09
C SER A 693 9.92 -42.39 40.91
N ILE A 694 9.96 -41.20 41.56
CA ILE A 694 11.05 -40.64 42.41
C ILE A 694 12.24 -39.99 41.61
N LYS A 695 12.79 -38.77 41.84
CA LYS A 695 12.88 -37.78 42.94
C LYS A 695 12.83 -36.32 42.45
N SER A 696 12.31 -35.49 43.34
CA SER A 696 12.61 -34.06 43.52
C SER A 696 14.08 -33.78 43.86
N GLU A 697 14.63 -32.66 43.39
CA GLU A 697 15.49 -31.84 44.25
C GLU A 697 15.38 -30.36 43.87
N VAL A 698 15.06 -29.57 44.90
CA VAL A 698 14.93 -28.12 44.91
C VAL A 698 16.29 -27.56 45.33
N GLU A 699 16.85 -26.65 44.54
CA GLU A 699 17.72 -25.60 45.07
C GLU A 699 17.39 -24.26 44.39
N GLN A 700 16.66 -23.42 45.13
CA GLN A 700 16.67 -21.98 44.93
C GLN A 700 18.02 -21.43 45.39
N LYS A 701 18.76 -20.80 44.47
CA LYS A 701 19.71 -19.74 44.80
C LYS A 701 19.49 -18.55 43.88
N VAL A 702 19.06 -17.45 44.50
CA VAL A 702 19.04 -16.11 43.95
C VAL A 702 20.47 -15.65 43.70
N SER A 703 20.86 -15.47 42.43
CA SER A 703 21.85 -14.46 42.06
C SER A 703 21.81 -14.19 40.55
N SER A 704 21.69 -12.90 40.22
CA SER A 704 21.85 -12.29 38.91
C SER A 704 22.97 -12.92 38.07
N SER A 705 22.63 -13.41 36.87
CA SER A 705 23.63 -13.56 35.81
C SER A 705 23.04 -13.21 34.45
N LYS A 706 23.76 -12.33 33.76
CA LYS A 706 23.55 -11.89 32.39
C LYS A 706 23.44 -13.11 31.48
N GLN A 707 22.24 -13.41 30.99
CA GLN A 707 22.09 -14.37 29.90
C GLN A 707 22.31 -13.63 28.57
N LYS A 708 23.50 -13.83 28.03
CA LYS A 708 23.88 -13.46 26.66
C LYS A 708 22.90 -14.14 25.69
N SER A 709 21.98 -13.37 25.11
CA SER A 709 21.31 -13.77 23.88
C SER A 709 22.37 -13.83 22.78
N SER A 710 22.67 -15.03 22.30
CA SER A 710 23.50 -15.26 21.11
C SER A 710 22.82 -14.62 19.90
N SER A 711 23.27 -13.41 19.60
CA SER A 711 22.87 -12.60 18.46
C SER A 711 23.36 -13.25 17.16
N TRP A 712 22.42 -13.54 16.26
CA TRP A 712 22.65 -13.84 14.84
C TRP A 712 23.02 -12.59 14.01
N CYS A 713 23.50 -11.51 14.63
CA CYS A 713 23.86 -10.25 13.93
C CYS A 713 25.35 -10.12 13.57
N LYS A 714 26.08 -11.22 13.33
CA LYS A 714 27.48 -11.16 12.85
C LYS A 714 27.75 -11.89 11.53
N PHE A 715 26.78 -11.84 10.61
CA PHE A 715 26.98 -12.33 9.24
C PHE A 715 26.80 -11.26 8.13
N PHE A 716 26.49 -10.00 8.48
CA PHE A 716 26.31 -8.91 7.50
C PHE A 716 27.26 -7.71 7.66
N ILE A 717 28.34 -7.84 8.44
CA ILE A 717 29.43 -6.83 8.47
C ILE A 717 30.67 -7.50 7.88
N GLY A 718 30.79 -7.47 6.56
CA GLY A 718 31.91 -8.11 5.87
C GLY A 718 31.74 -8.33 4.38
N ALA A 719 31.16 -7.38 3.64
CA ALA A 719 31.32 -7.25 2.19
C ALA A 719 30.71 -5.91 1.72
N THR A 720 31.38 -4.81 1.99
CA THR A 720 31.25 -3.60 1.17
C THR A 720 32.66 -3.28 0.68
N ILE A 721 32.77 -2.84 -0.58
CA ILE A 721 34.00 -2.51 -1.33
C ILE A 721 34.49 -3.66 -2.25
N THR A 722 33.83 -3.81 -3.41
CA THR A 722 34.43 -3.87 -4.77
C THR A 722 33.39 -4.36 -5.79
N THR A 723 32.59 -3.45 -6.37
CA THR A 723 32.05 -3.48 -7.77
C THR A 723 31.11 -2.29 -8.03
N LEU A 724 31.46 -1.10 -7.54
CA LEU A 724 30.93 0.19 -8.02
C LEU A 724 32.13 1.12 -8.06
N GLY A 725 32.88 1.06 -9.18
CA GLY A 725 34.14 1.78 -9.27
C GLY A 725 35.04 1.46 -10.46
N VAL A 726 34.53 1.03 -11.61
CA VAL A 726 35.18 1.23 -12.93
C VAL A 726 34.09 1.22 -14.00
N GLY A 727 33.70 2.39 -14.48
CA GLY A 727 32.68 2.52 -15.53
C GLY A 727 32.35 3.97 -15.94
N GLY A 728 33.08 4.96 -15.42
CA GLY A 728 32.85 6.38 -15.70
C GLY A 728 34.12 7.24 -15.71
N ALA A 729 35.30 6.65 -16.00
CA ALA A 729 36.57 7.37 -16.01
C ALA A 729 37.53 6.92 -17.13
N ILE A 730 37.01 6.53 -18.30
CA ILE A 730 37.79 6.37 -19.53
C ILE A 730 36.98 6.96 -20.68
N LEU A 731 36.96 8.30 -20.80
CA LEU A 731 36.66 9.01 -22.06
C LEU A 731 36.92 10.53 -22.00
N ALA A 732 37.69 11.01 -21.02
CA ALA A 732 38.19 12.38 -21.04
C ALA A 732 39.65 12.40 -20.56
N LEU A 733 40.52 12.96 -21.42
CA LEU A 733 41.98 13.15 -21.30
C LEU A 733 42.82 11.91 -21.70
N GLY A 734 43.50 11.84 -22.83
CA GLY A 734 43.70 12.80 -23.92
C GLY A 734 44.85 12.35 -24.85
N LEU A 735 44.64 12.61 -26.14
CA LEU A 735 45.61 13.01 -27.17
C LEU A 735 46.57 11.99 -27.84
N SER A 736 46.71 12.26 -29.15
CA SER A 736 47.82 11.98 -30.07
C SER A 736 47.93 10.58 -30.70
N SER A 737 47.31 10.40 -31.87
CA SER A 737 47.95 10.47 -33.20
C SER A 737 46.92 10.27 -34.31
#